data_AF-A0ABD2IAZ3-F1
#
_entry.id   AF-A0ABD2IAZ3-F1
#
_cell.length_a   1.000
_cell.length_b   1.000
_cell.length_c   1.000
_cell.angle_alpha   90.00
_cell.angle_beta   90.00
_cell.angle_gamma   90.00
#
_symmetry.space_group_name_H-M   'P 1'
#
loop_
_entity.id
_entity.type
_entity.pdbx_description
1 polymer ?
#
loop_
_entity_poly.entity_id
_entity_poly.type
_entity_poly.pdbx_seq_one_letter_code
_entity_poly.pdbx_strand_id
1 'polypeptide(L)'
;MANGSTDKFSKLPELAKPSLYQIFVSLNLNTCKFKGKQTIHLEITKPTNYLELHSNALDVEKASLKLEDGTVFPDLKREIDAKWTLLTVQLPQEIKPQKAELEFVYNGELTTNMKGFYKSTYKDSEGNEKAVASTQFESTYARNAFPCWDEPTYKAQFDIKLEVDKDLTALSNMNVTEEKHTEAGTKMVTFARTPLMSTYLVAFAVGNFEYVEGKSKTGANVRIYSVPGKKEQGNYALELVTKSIDFYSEWFDFKMPLPKCDVLAMPDFAMGAMENCGLITARENCSLYDPTKSPSTHKQLLTLLLSHEVSHFWFGNLVTMKWWSDLWLKEGFASFTEYLFTDKNYPEFKIWSDIVDEEMVRAMALDSLRSTHPIEVPIDNPNELEETYDSITYAKSNSIIRMLFNHLGEATFQKAIRNYLKKHQYANAETNDFWKSLSDASGIDVKALMSSWTQQMGFPLVTVEEKILDGDRIELHLKQSRFLADGGHDEANPVWQVPFGVTTATDPTHPKAKFLLMKAEDKFIVDGVKSNEWVKVNSNFSSFFRVQYSTDMLQSLLDGVKNRELGVLDRYQLASDLYALVKSSRVSVSHFLDLLTVCQEEEDYFVWSAIDSGIGSIAHSLKHLDDERKLLGRFERFVCKMIEPVAAKLGWEPKEGETIHIGRLRALLLSRLSHFRHQPTIQMALSKFNALVEKGVDVVPDLRKLIFRAVGSTNDEKIIAALKNLMETSGCAQVELSCVLGLGQCSDLKMLEDIFNYGVIQGKIRDQDLYLLFAATHGAPMACCGHFAWNFFKNNFALFIEKDGSVNSSVFLHCFEYVTSGFCSNAMAKDIMEFFKKELDEHSLKTLERPLRQAVESIKVKESLLKNNVPDLDKYLQDMVNIKWYSGDVTTALNIYQEKKGILIVYVYSDDVNSTKFDQIWDSFDNSILDRVPYVAIRLAKDTEGANQFAQFSPTPVFPVCYFLGGLNAKPLEVLTAVEEMTIERLNSSFKMAIVRYTACDYLTRKRKNKEAKKERAKQYKFPGGSTLTDVFPSDSSFKDFSITVHVDKLVCFHGKGNFLSQLFPLSLVVDGNEYGSLEHYYQTCKLRFFLDKQIVKELRSISDPLEEKKRARKLLGKFDEKEIDAWKNSHGVQVILHAMRHKFSDQHPGLCDQLLATDDALLVQAYDKDLLYAAGMVEDGVREWAKENEGKVLKFPSELNDETFKYIPLVGKGKNLLGVMAMKIRSELLASKSSGQ
;
A
#
# COMPACT_ATOMS: atom_id res chain seq x y z
N MET A 1 34.41 23.14 17.02
CA MET A 1 35.88 23.03 16.93
C MET A 1 36.32 23.91 15.77
N ALA A 2 37.26 24.83 15.97
CA ALA A 2 37.76 25.73 14.93
C ALA A 2 39.29 25.74 14.98
N ASN A 3 39.89 25.91 13.80
CA ASN A 3 41.34 26.01 13.49
C ASN A 3 42.08 24.69 13.26
N GLY A 4 41.68 23.98 12.21
CA GLY A 4 42.58 23.24 11.33
C GLY A 4 42.49 23.87 9.93
N SER A 5 43.63 24.09 9.26
CA SER A 5 43.70 24.53 7.86
C SER A 5 42.79 23.66 7.00
N THR A 6 41.65 24.19 6.54
CA THR A 6 40.75 23.47 5.63
C THR A 6 41.24 23.70 4.22
N ASP A 7 41.99 22.75 3.67
CA ASP A 7 42.17 22.67 2.21
C ASP A 7 40.78 22.70 1.56
N LYS A 8 40.45 23.80 0.88
CA LYS A 8 39.21 23.92 0.11
C LYS A 8 39.47 23.40 -1.31
N PHE A 9 38.51 22.66 -1.84
CA PHE A 9 38.51 22.30 -3.25
C PHE A 9 38.57 23.58 -4.11
N SER A 10 39.41 23.56 -5.15
CA SER A 10 39.45 24.58 -6.18
C SER A 10 39.04 23.97 -7.51
N LYS A 11 38.17 24.66 -8.26
CA LYS A 11 37.91 24.34 -9.66
C LYS A 11 39.21 24.38 -10.47
N LEU A 12 39.24 23.63 -11.56
CA LEU A 12 40.39 23.61 -12.47
C LEU A 12 40.75 25.04 -12.91
N PRO A 13 42.05 25.38 -12.94
CA PRO A 13 42.49 26.70 -13.35
C PRO A 13 42.18 26.89 -14.85
N GLU A 14 41.66 28.07 -15.21
CA GLU A 14 41.36 28.43 -16.60
C GLU A 14 42.65 28.74 -17.39
N LEU A 15 43.50 27.72 -17.59
CA LEU A 15 44.77 27.78 -18.31
C LEU A 15 44.65 27.24 -19.74
N ALA A 16 43.76 26.28 -19.94
CA ALA A 16 43.50 25.65 -21.22
C ALA A 16 42.03 25.27 -21.36
N LYS A 17 41.57 25.20 -22.61
CA LYS A 17 40.20 24.81 -22.95
C LYS A 17 40.24 23.66 -23.97
N PRO A 18 39.70 22.47 -23.64
CA PRO A 18 39.58 21.38 -24.60
C PRO A 18 38.53 21.70 -25.67
N SER A 19 38.73 21.16 -26.87
CA SER A 19 37.83 21.34 -28.02
C SER A 19 37.41 20.02 -28.66
N LEU A 20 38.31 19.02 -28.70
CA LEU A 20 38.04 17.68 -29.22
C LEU A 20 38.84 16.64 -28.42
N TYR A 21 38.16 15.58 -28.00
CA TYR A 21 38.76 14.35 -27.47
C TYR A 21 38.69 13.25 -28.53
N GLN A 22 39.82 12.63 -28.83
CA GLN A 22 39.89 11.43 -29.66
C GLN A 22 40.23 10.26 -28.77
N ILE A 23 39.24 9.42 -28.46
CA ILE A 23 39.32 8.37 -27.44
C ILE A 23 39.33 7.01 -28.12
N PHE A 24 40.34 6.21 -27.80
CA PHE A 24 40.43 4.80 -28.14
C PHE A 24 40.48 3.96 -26.87
N VAL A 25 39.59 2.97 -26.76
CA VAL A 25 39.57 2.00 -25.66
C VAL A 25 39.59 0.58 -26.22
N SER A 26 40.56 -0.23 -25.79
CA SER A 26 40.61 -1.67 -26.04
C SER A 26 40.21 -2.41 -24.76
N LEU A 27 39.05 -3.08 -24.79
CA LEU A 27 38.45 -3.72 -23.62
C LEU A 27 38.56 -5.24 -23.70
N ASN A 28 38.97 -5.86 -22.59
CA ASN A 28 38.85 -7.30 -22.39
C ASN A 28 37.89 -7.58 -21.22
N LEU A 29 36.68 -8.05 -21.51
CA LEU A 29 35.67 -8.35 -20.49
C LEU A 29 36.05 -9.53 -19.59
N ASN A 30 36.87 -10.48 -20.09
CA ASN A 30 37.28 -11.64 -19.31
C ASN A 30 38.27 -11.26 -18.20
N THR A 31 39.20 -10.35 -18.50
CA THR A 31 40.16 -9.84 -17.50
C THR A 31 39.67 -8.62 -16.75
N CYS A 32 38.55 -8.02 -17.17
CA CYS A 32 38.01 -6.76 -16.65
C CYS A 32 39.00 -5.59 -16.74
N LYS A 33 39.91 -5.62 -17.73
CA LYS A 33 40.91 -4.56 -17.95
C LYS A 33 40.68 -3.87 -19.28
N PHE A 34 41.04 -2.59 -19.34
CA PHE A 34 41.05 -1.84 -20.59
C PHE A 34 42.32 -1.03 -20.76
N LYS A 35 42.72 -0.85 -22.02
CA LYS A 35 43.81 0.04 -22.41
C LYS A 35 43.24 1.23 -23.14
N GLY A 36 43.66 2.42 -22.74
CA GLY A 36 43.23 3.68 -23.32
C GLY A 36 44.35 4.39 -24.05
N LYS A 37 44.02 4.96 -25.19
CA LYS A 37 44.84 5.99 -25.85
C LYS A 37 43.93 7.16 -26.18
N GLN A 38 44.36 8.38 -25.85
CA GLN A 38 43.60 9.56 -26.24
C GLN A 38 44.47 10.73 -26.70
N THR A 39 43.91 11.55 -27.57
CA THR A 39 44.47 12.84 -27.98
C THR A 39 43.44 13.93 -27.72
N ILE A 40 43.82 14.94 -26.94
CA ILE A 40 42.98 16.09 -26.61
C ILE A 40 43.48 17.30 -27.39
N HIS A 41 42.65 17.82 -28.29
CA HIS A 41 42.88 19.09 -28.96
C HIS A 41 42.42 20.20 -28.04
N LEU A 42 43.31 21.12 -27.69
CA LEU A 42 43.04 22.18 -26.73
C LEU A 42 43.65 23.52 -27.18
N GLU A 43 43.15 24.59 -26.59
CA GLU A 43 43.74 25.92 -26.66
C GLU A 43 44.30 26.28 -25.29
N ILE A 44 45.60 26.54 -25.20
CA ILE A 44 46.22 27.17 -24.03
C ILE A 44 45.84 28.64 -24.08
N THR A 45 45.18 29.15 -23.05
CA THR A 45 44.59 30.49 -23.02
C THR A 45 45.40 31.50 -22.22
N LYS A 46 46.27 31.01 -21.32
CA LYS A 46 47.18 31.83 -20.50
C LYS A 46 48.59 31.22 -20.53
N PRO A 47 49.66 32.03 -20.44
CA PRO A 47 51.01 31.51 -20.25
C PRO A 47 51.07 30.57 -19.04
N THR A 48 51.57 29.35 -19.24
CA THR A 48 51.65 28.35 -18.17
C THR A 48 52.81 27.37 -18.40
N ASN A 49 53.38 26.85 -17.32
CA ASN A 49 54.35 25.75 -17.31
C ASN A 49 53.75 24.43 -16.82
N TYR A 50 52.43 24.33 -16.64
CA TYR A 50 51.73 23.09 -16.30
C TYR A 50 50.31 23.09 -16.88
N LEU A 51 49.74 21.90 -17.03
CA LEU A 51 48.32 21.70 -17.28
C LEU A 51 47.75 20.84 -16.16
N GLU A 52 46.57 21.21 -15.68
CA GLU A 52 45.86 20.47 -14.64
C GLU A 52 44.50 20.02 -15.17
N LEU A 53 44.17 18.76 -14.90
CA LEU A 53 42.94 18.09 -15.31
C LEU A 53 42.60 16.98 -14.31
N HIS A 54 41.56 16.20 -14.55
CA HIS A 54 41.13 15.11 -13.65
C HIS A 54 41.57 13.73 -14.15
N SER A 55 41.94 12.86 -13.21
CA SER A 55 42.20 11.43 -13.45
C SER A 55 42.06 10.67 -12.12
N ASN A 56 41.35 9.54 -12.13
CA ASN A 56 41.14 8.73 -10.93
C ASN A 56 41.30 7.24 -11.24
N ALA A 57 42.08 6.52 -10.44
CA ALA A 57 42.30 5.08 -10.58
C ALA A 57 42.77 4.62 -11.98
N LEU A 58 43.44 5.50 -12.74
CA LEU A 58 44.05 5.18 -14.03
C LEU A 58 45.57 5.20 -13.90
N ASP A 59 46.22 4.20 -14.47
CA ASP A 59 47.68 4.16 -14.62
C ASP A 59 48.07 4.89 -15.90
N VAL A 60 48.44 6.17 -15.78
CA VAL A 60 48.85 7.01 -16.91
C VAL A 60 50.31 6.72 -17.26
N GLU A 61 50.54 5.82 -18.20
CA GLU A 61 51.87 5.40 -18.63
C GLU A 61 52.64 6.48 -19.39
N LYS A 62 51.95 7.30 -20.21
CA LYS A 62 52.59 8.33 -21.05
C LYS A 62 51.72 9.57 -21.14
N ALA A 63 52.38 10.73 -21.17
CA ALA A 63 51.79 12.02 -21.50
C ALA A 63 52.71 12.75 -22.50
N SER A 64 52.17 13.38 -23.54
CA SER A 64 52.98 14.21 -24.44
C SER A 64 52.18 15.39 -24.97
N LEU A 65 52.85 16.52 -25.21
CA LEU A 65 52.24 17.73 -25.75
C LEU A 65 52.87 18.05 -27.10
N LYS A 66 52.03 18.28 -28.12
CA LYS A 66 52.44 18.81 -29.41
C LYS A 66 51.87 20.21 -29.62
N LEU A 67 52.74 21.16 -29.90
CA LEU A 67 52.38 22.55 -30.14
C LEU A 67 51.97 22.79 -31.61
N GLU A 68 51.42 23.98 -31.86
CA GLU A 68 50.95 24.40 -33.19
C GLU A 68 52.07 24.45 -34.24
N ASP A 69 53.31 24.78 -33.84
CA ASP A 69 54.48 24.79 -34.72
C ASP A 69 55.06 23.38 -35.01
N GLY A 70 54.46 22.33 -34.43
CA GLY A 70 54.90 20.95 -34.56
C GLY A 70 55.92 20.50 -33.52
N THR A 71 56.36 21.38 -32.60
CA THR A 71 57.21 21.00 -31.47
C THR A 71 56.52 19.96 -30.60
N VAL A 72 57.20 18.85 -30.31
CA VAL A 72 56.68 17.76 -29.47
C VAL A 72 57.50 17.65 -28.20
N PHE A 73 56.83 17.66 -27.06
CA PHE A 73 57.38 17.32 -25.75
C PHE A 73 56.91 15.92 -25.34
N PRO A 74 57.73 14.88 -25.54
CA PRO A 74 57.39 13.52 -25.17
C PRO A 74 57.57 13.27 -23.66
N ASP A 75 56.83 12.29 -23.13
CA ASP A 75 56.95 11.76 -21.77
C ASP A 75 57.02 12.83 -20.66
N LEU A 76 56.02 13.70 -20.67
CA LEU A 76 55.88 14.76 -19.67
C LEU A 76 55.70 14.18 -18.27
N LYS A 77 56.32 14.83 -17.28
CA LYS A 77 56.16 14.49 -15.87
C LYS A 77 54.70 14.71 -15.48
N ARG A 78 54.15 13.73 -14.76
CA ARG A 78 52.76 13.65 -14.32
C ARG A 78 52.72 13.40 -12.82
N GLU A 79 51.88 14.15 -12.13
CA GLU A 79 51.66 14.03 -10.69
C GLU A 79 50.16 13.82 -10.48
N ILE A 80 49.78 12.82 -9.68
CA ILE A 80 48.38 12.52 -9.37
C ILE A 80 48.15 12.83 -7.90
N ASP A 81 47.21 13.72 -7.62
CA ASP A 81 46.63 13.92 -6.30
C ASP A 81 45.41 13.01 -6.15
N ALA A 82 45.55 11.94 -5.38
CA ALA A 82 44.47 10.99 -5.13
C ALA A 82 43.32 11.58 -4.29
N LYS A 83 43.57 12.61 -3.47
CA LYS A 83 42.55 13.23 -2.61
C LYS A 83 41.53 14.02 -3.45
N TRP A 84 42.03 14.81 -4.39
CA TRP A 84 41.19 15.65 -5.26
C TRP A 84 41.01 15.07 -6.66
N THR A 85 41.62 13.92 -6.95
CA THR A 85 41.61 13.23 -8.26
C THR A 85 42.13 14.12 -9.40
N LEU A 86 43.18 14.90 -9.10
CA LEU A 86 43.82 15.83 -10.04
C LEU A 86 45.05 15.18 -10.66
N LEU A 87 45.24 15.42 -11.96
CA LEU A 87 46.41 15.07 -12.74
C LEU A 87 47.08 16.37 -13.18
N THR A 88 48.30 16.60 -12.71
CA THR A 88 49.13 17.73 -13.12
C THR A 88 50.20 17.26 -14.10
N VAL A 89 50.16 17.77 -15.33
CA VAL A 89 51.16 17.54 -16.38
C VAL A 89 52.12 18.72 -16.41
N GLN A 90 53.36 18.50 -16.00
CA GLN A 90 54.39 19.53 -15.98
C GLN A 90 54.95 19.75 -17.38
N LEU A 91 54.98 21.01 -17.82
CA LEU A 91 55.56 21.41 -19.11
C LEU A 91 57.03 21.82 -18.90
N PRO A 92 57.92 21.52 -19.85
CA PRO A 92 59.36 21.78 -19.68
C PRO A 92 59.71 23.28 -19.66
N GLN A 93 58.80 24.13 -20.12
CA GLN A 93 58.93 25.58 -20.16
C GLN A 93 57.55 26.24 -20.11
N GLU A 94 57.52 27.55 -19.91
CA GLU A 94 56.28 28.33 -20.05
C GLU A 94 55.83 28.36 -21.52
N ILE A 95 54.62 27.87 -21.77
CA ILE A 95 53.98 27.84 -23.09
C ILE A 95 53.03 29.02 -23.19
N LYS A 96 53.24 29.86 -24.22
CA LYS A 96 52.35 30.99 -24.53
C LYS A 96 51.01 30.51 -25.11
N PRO A 97 49.95 31.33 -25.04
CA PRO A 97 48.65 30.99 -25.58
C PRO A 97 48.71 30.56 -27.06
N GLN A 98 48.22 29.36 -27.35
CA GLN A 98 48.24 28.72 -28.67
C GLN A 98 47.41 27.43 -28.68
N LYS A 99 47.20 26.84 -29.86
CA LYS A 99 46.63 25.50 -29.97
C LYS A 99 47.66 24.41 -29.67
N ALA A 100 47.21 23.31 -29.07
CA ALA A 100 48.05 22.15 -28.80
C ALA A 100 47.25 20.84 -28.82
N GLU A 101 47.98 19.73 -28.94
CA GLU A 101 47.48 18.36 -28.84
C GLU A 101 48.15 17.68 -27.62
N LEU A 102 47.35 17.28 -26.63
CA LEU A 102 47.81 16.53 -25.46
C LEU A 102 47.45 15.06 -25.60
N GLU A 103 48.44 14.17 -25.70
CA GLU A 103 48.26 12.73 -25.85
C GLU A 103 48.50 12.00 -24.52
N PHE A 104 47.63 11.03 -24.20
CA PHE A 104 47.81 10.10 -23.08
C PHE A 104 47.73 8.64 -23.55
N VAL A 105 48.53 7.79 -22.90
CA VAL A 105 48.38 6.32 -22.92
C VAL A 105 48.21 5.87 -21.48
N TYR A 106 47.20 5.06 -21.21
CA TYR A 106 46.85 4.66 -19.85
C TYR A 106 46.20 3.28 -19.79
N ASN A 107 46.25 2.66 -18.62
CA ASN A 107 45.53 1.43 -18.31
C ASN A 107 44.47 1.70 -17.23
N GLY A 108 43.37 0.95 -17.28
CA GLY A 108 42.35 0.95 -16.25
C GLY A 108 41.71 -0.42 -16.07
N GLU A 109 40.94 -0.55 -14.99
CA GLU A 109 40.17 -1.75 -14.66
C GLU A 109 38.69 -1.38 -14.51
N LEU A 110 37.80 -2.29 -14.92
CA LEU A 110 36.37 -2.11 -14.71
C LEU A 110 36.06 -2.14 -13.23
N THR A 111 35.34 -1.14 -12.74
CA THR A 111 34.82 -1.12 -11.37
C THR A 111 33.60 -2.07 -11.24
N THR A 112 33.19 -2.34 -10.00
CA THR A 112 31.99 -3.16 -9.70
C THR A 112 30.93 -2.40 -8.90
N ASN A 113 31.19 -1.13 -8.58
CA ASN A 113 30.32 -0.26 -7.78
C ASN A 113 29.42 0.66 -8.64
N MET A 114 29.21 0.31 -9.92
CA MET A 114 28.36 1.04 -10.87
C MET A 114 28.77 2.51 -11.13
N LYS A 115 30.07 2.84 -10.96
CA LYS A 115 30.63 4.18 -11.21
C LYS A 115 31.81 4.13 -12.19
N GLY A 116 31.94 5.13 -13.06
CA GLY A 116 33.01 5.15 -14.06
C GLY A 116 32.74 4.14 -15.17
N PHE A 117 33.78 3.44 -15.65
CA PHE A 117 33.62 2.30 -16.56
C PHE A 117 33.55 1.01 -15.73
N TYR A 118 32.38 0.36 -15.72
CA TYR A 118 32.07 -0.69 -14.74
C TYR A 118 31.54 -1.96 -15.39
N LYS A 119 31.69 -3.08 -14.68
CA LYS A 119 31.17 -4.40 -15.05
C LYS A 119 29.81 -4.65 -14.38
N SER A 120 28.91 -5.28 -15.12
CA SER A 120 27.64 -5.84 -14.63
C SER A 120 27.48 -7.29 -15.11
N THR A 121 26.61 -8.06 -14.46
CA THR A 121 26.35 -9.46 -14.83
C THR A 121 24.87 -9.82 -14.94
N TYR A 122 24.58 -10.80 -15.79
CA TYR A 122 23.26 -11.42 -15.94
C TYR A 122 23.38 -12.92 -16.11
N LYS A 123 22.29 -13.67 -15.91
CA LYS A 123 22.20 -15.10 -16.21
C LYS A 123 21.55 -15.32 -17.57
N ASP A 124 22.15 -16.15 -18.42
CA ASP A 124 21.55 -16.57 -19.67
C ASP A 124 20.44 -17.62 -19.47
N SER A 125 19.82 -18.09 -20.56
CA SER A 125 18.75 -19.09 -20.53
C SER A 125 19.16 -20.46 -19.97
N GLU A 126 20.46 -20.75 -19.91
CA GLU A 126 21.02 -21.97 -19.33
C GLU A 126 21.42 -21.77 -17.86
N GLY A 127 21.29 -20.54 -17.34
CA GLY A 127 21.66 -20.17 -15.98
C GLY A 127 23.14 -19.79 -15.81
N ASN A 128 23.91 -19.70 -16.90
CA ASN A 128 25.31 -19.31 -16.84
C ASN A 128 25.43 -17.79 -16.65
N GLU A 129 26.37 -17.36 -15.81
CA GLU A 129 26.68 -15.94 -15.65
C GLU A 129 27.43 -15.39 -16.88
N LYS A 130 26.99 -14.22 -17.36
CA LYS A 130 27.58 -13.47 -18.47
C LYS A 130 27.89 -12.05 -18.03
N ALA A 131 29.01 -11.52 -18.51
CA ALA A 131 29.48 -10.17 -18.21
C ALA A 131 29.09 -9.19 -19.32
N VAL A 132 28.76 -7.96 -18.89
CA VAL A 132 28.62 -6.78 -19.74
C VAL A 132 29.37 -5.62 -19.07
N ALA A 133 29.71 -4.58 -19.83
CA ALA A 133 30.29 -3.36 -19.30
C ALA A 133 29.53 -2.14 -19.81
N SER A 134 29.43 -1.12 -18.95
CA SER A 134 28.81 0.17 -19.28
C SER A 134 29.48 1.29 -18.50
N THR A 135 29.16 2.53 -18.85
CA THR A 135 29.68 3.74 -18.20
C THR A 135 28.59 4.45 -17.39
N GLN A 136 28.96 4.99 -16.23
CA GLN A 136 28.19 5.98 -15.47
C GLN A 136 29.14 7.10 -15.05
N PHE A 137 29.06 8.26 -15.70
CA PHE A 137 30.03 9.34 -15.52
C PHE A 137 29.52 10.54 -14.72
N GLU A 138 28.21 10.76 -14.62
CA GLU A 138 27.67 11.76 -13.71
C GLU A 138 27.85 11.30 -12.25
N SER A 139 28.30 12.16 -11.32
CA SER A 139 28.67 13.58 -11.53
C SER A 139 30.09 13.82 -12.04
N THR A 140 31.07 13.04 -11.56
CA THR A 140 32.50 13.30 -11.77
C THR A 140 33.30 12.02 -11.98
N TYR A 141 32.75 11.07 -12.73
CA TYR A 141 33.34 9.74 -12.92
C TYR A 141 33.83 9.49 -14.35
N ALA A 142 33.77 10.46 -15.27
CA ALA A 142 34.46 10.34 -16.56
C ALA A 142 35.98 10.18 -16.36
N ARG A 143 36.52 10.85 -15.33
CA ARG A 143 37.91 10.73 -14.87
C ARG A 143 38.34 9.30 -14.46
N ASN A 144 37.40 8.38 -14.25
CA ASN A 144 37.66 6.97 -13.98
C ASN A 144 37.84 6.13 -15.27
N ALA A 145 37.55 6.69 -16.43
CA ALA A 145 37.66 6.01 -17.72
C ALA A 145 38.70 6.65 -18.65
N PHE A 146 38.93 7.96 -18.55
CA PHE A 146 39.98 8.67 -19.28
C PHE A 146 40.35 10.00 -18.59
N PRO A 147 41.63 10.43 -18.64
CA PRO A 147 42.01 11.74 -18.10
C PRO A 147 41.30 12.90 -18.83
N CYS A 148 40.61 13.80 -18.13
CA CYS A 148 39.87 14.88 -18.81
C CYS A 148 39.61 16.11 -17.93
N TRP A 149 39.21 17.22 -18.56
CA TRP A 149 38.64 18.38 -17.86
C TRP A 149 37.22 18.06 -17.39
N ASP A 150 37.12 17.25 -16.34
CA ASP A 150 35.86 16.69 -15.84
C ASP A 150 35.04 17.67 -15.00
N GLU A 151 34.69 18.82 -15.60
CA GLU A 151 33.73 19.80 -15.09
C GLU A 151 32.73 20.17 -16.19
N PRO A 152 31.44 20.41 -15.88
CA PRO A 152 30.40 20.59 -16.88
C PRO A 152 30.62 21.80 -17.81
N THR A 153 31.40 22.79 -17.39
CA THR A 153 31.72 23.98 -18.19
C THR A 153 32.66 23.71 -19.38
N TYR A 154 33.42 22.61 -19.37
CA TYR A 154 34.40 22.29 -20.41
C TYR A 154 33.80 21.39 -21.50
N LYS A 155 32.80 21.91 -22.22
CA LYS A 155 32.22 21.21 -23.37
C LYS A 155 33.24 21.01 -24.49
N ALA A 156 33.23 19.82 -25.10
CA ALA A 156 34.06 19.45 -26.23
C ALA A 156 33.33 18.48 -27.17
N GLN A 157 33.92 18.21 -28.33
CA GLN A 157 33.49 17.11 -29.20
C GLN A 157 34.25 15.82 -28.85
N PHE A 158 33.69 14.67 -29.19
CA PHE A 158 34.29 13.36 -28.91
C PHE A 158 34.27 12.48 -30.17
N ASP A 159 35.43 11.96 -30.54
CA ASP A 159 35.60 10.87 -31.51
C ASP A 159 35.92 9.60 -30.72
N ILE A 160 35.01 8.62 -30.74
CA ILE A 160 35.15 7.40 -29.91
C ILE A 160 35.41 6.18 -30.80
N LYS A 161 36.38 5.37 -30.38
CA LYS A 161 36.71 4.06 -30.98
C LYS A 161 36.83 3.00 -29.90
N LEU A 162 36.18 1.87 -30.11
CA LEU A 162 36.21 0.74 -29.20
C LEU A 162 36.77 -0.49 -29.91
N GLU A 163 37.74 -1.15 -29.31
CA GLU A 163 38.18 -2.48 -29.69
C GLU A 163 37.64 -3.51 -28.69
N VAL A 164 36.86 -4.46 -29.18
CA VAL A 164 36.13 -5.45 -28.38
C VAL A 164 36.15 -6.82 -29.05
N ASP A 165 35.83 -7.90 -28.34
CA ASP A 165 35.69 -9.23 -28.94
C ASP A 165 34.67 -9.22 -30.11
N LYS A 166 34.97 -9.95 -31.18
CA LYS A 166 34.26 -9.87 -32.47
C LYS A 166 32.74 -10.09 -32.39
N ASP A 167 32.27 -10.89 -31.44
CA ASP A 167 30.88 -11.31 -31.29
C ASP A 167 30.09 -10.38 -30.35
N LEU A 168 30.75 -9.39 -29.74
CA LEU A 168 30.12 -8.43 -28.85
C LEU A 168 29.57 -7.21 -29.60
N THR A 169 28.51 -6.63 -29.05
CA THR A 169 27.99 -5.33 -29.46
C THR A 169 28.75 -4.23 -28.72
N ALA A 170 29.14 -3.17 -29.44
CA ALA A 170 29.71 -1.96 -28.86
C ALA A 170 28.77 -0.78 -29.15
N LEU A 171 28.37 -0.07 -28.10
CA LEU A 171 27.47 1.09 -28.16
C LEU A 171 28.22 2.33 -27.69
N SER A 172 27.85 3.49 -28.22
CA SER A 172 28.30 4.80 -27.74
C SER A 172 27.28 5.88 -28.07
N ASN A 173 27.59 7.15 -27.77
CA ASN A 173 26.70 8.29 -27.95
C ASN A 173 26.16 8.45 -29.39
N MET A 174 27.01 8.17 -30.38
CA MET A 174 26.70 8.40 -31.80
C MET A 174 26.54 7.07 -32.56
N ASN A 175 26.04 7.15 -33.80
CA ASN A 175 25.95 5.97 -34.66
C ASN A 175 27.33 5.44 -35.08
N VAL A 176 27.43 4.14 -35.31
CA VAL A 176 28.60 3.49 -35.89
C VAL A 176 28.82 3.99 -37.32
N THR A 177 30.08 4.28 -37.67
CA THR A 177 30.50 4.67 -39.03
C THR A 177 31.36 3.62 -39.71
N GLU A 178 32.06 2.79 -38.93
CA GLU A 178 32.91 1.71 -39.45
C GLU A 178 33.04 0.58 -38.42
N GLU A 179 32.99 -0.67 -38.88
CA GLU A 179 33.41 -1.86 -38.12
C GLU A 179 34.48 -2.61 -38.90
N LYS A 180 35.61 -2.92 -38.26
CA LYS A 180 36.74 -3.64 -38.87
C LYS A 180 37.24 -4.75 -37.96
N HIS A 181 37.13 -5.99 -38.42
CA HIS A 181 37.72 -7.14 -37.72
C HIS A 181 39.26 -7.05 -37.71
N THR A 182 39.86 -7.46 -36.60
CA THR A 182 41.31 -7.56 -36.44
C THR A 182 41.75 -9.02 -36.57
N GLU A 183 43.04 -9.25 -36.84
CA GLU A 183 43.62 -10.60 -36.85
C GLU A 183 43.63 -11.25 -35.45
N ALA A 184 43.46 -10.45 -34.39
CA ALA A 184 43.48 -10.89 -33.00
C ALA A 184 42.12 -11.44 -32.50
N GLY A 185 41.12 -11.59 -33.36
CA GLY A 185 39.78 -12.06 -32.98
C GLY A 185 38.89 -10.98 -32.34
N THR A 186 39.34 -9.73 -32.33
CA THR A 186 38.57 -8.55 -31.92
C THR A 186 37.97 -7.84 -33.14
N LYS A 187 37.15 -6.83 -32.91
CA LYS A 187 36.73 -5.86 -33.91
C LYS A 187 36.92 -4.44 -33.37
N MET A 188 37.32 -3.54 -34.25
CA MET A 188 37.35 -2.11 -34.00
C MET A 188 36.06 -1.48 -34.51
N VAL A 189 35.34 -0.79 -33.62
CA VAL A 189 34.11 -0.07 -33.89
C VAL A 189 34.39 1.43 -33.77
N THR A 190 34.18 2.17 -34.86
CA THR A 190 34.33 3.63 -34.90
C THR A 190 32.96 4.29 -34.93
N PHE A 191 32.75 5.28 -34.05
CA PHE A 191 31.52 6.06 -33.97
C PHE A 191 31.68 7.44 -34.63
N ALA A 192 30.56 8.03 -35.07
CA ALA A 192 30.55 9.39 -35.57
C ALA A 192 30.92 10.41 -34.47
N ARG A 193 31.43 11.58 -34.86
CA ARG A 193 31.77 12.67 -33.95
C ARG A 193 30.54 13.22 -33.24
N THR A 194 30.63 13.46 -31.94
CA THR A 194 29.54 14.07 -31.16
C THR A 194 29.38 15.58 -31.46
N PRO A 195 28.20 16.17 -31.18
CA PRO A 195 28.12 17.62 -30.94
C PRO A 195 28.94 18.02 -29.70
N LEU A 196 29.03 19.33 -29.44
CA LEU A 196 29.60 19.85 -28.19
C LEU A 196 28.76 19.37 -27.00
N MET A 197 29.40 18.65 -26.08
CA MET A 197 28.79 18.15 -24.85
C MET A 197 29.81 18.09 -23.71
N SER A 198 29.34 17.96 -22.47
CA SER A 198 30.19 17.83 -21.28
C SER A 198 30.70 16.40 -21.11
N THR A 199 31.80 16.21 -20.38
CA THR A 199 32.45 14.90 -20.17
C THR A 199 31.54 13.87 -19.50
N TYR A 200 30.70 14.31 -18.57
CA TYR A 200 29.78 13.44 -17.82
C TYR A 200 28.71 12.75 -18.70
N LEU A 201 28.51 13.22 -19.94
CA LEU A 201 27.56 12.67 -20.92
C LEU A 201 28.19 11.69 -21.91
N VAL A 202 29.52 11.51 -21.86
CA VAL A 202 30.18 10.49 -22.68
C VAL A 202 29.72 9.12 -22.21
N ALA A 203 29.35 8.25 -23.14
CA ALA A 203 28.95 6.89 -22.79
C ALA A 203 29.42 5.86 -23.80
N PHE A 204 29.74 4.69 -23.29
CA PHE A 204 29.94 3.50 -24.09
C PHE A 204 29.63 2.23 -23.29
N ALA A 205 29.11 1.23 -24.00
CA ALA A 205 28.75 -0.07 -23.42
C ALA A 205 29.16 -1.21 -24.35
N VAL A 206 29.53 -2.34 -23.74
CA VAL A 206 30.01 -3.53 -24.45
C VAL A 206 29.37 -4.77 -23.85
N GLY A 207 28.75 -5.60 -24.69
CA GLY A 207 28.07 -6.81 -24.24
C GLY A 207 27.35 -7.53 -25.35
N ASN A 208 26.75 -8.67 -25.02
CA ASN A 208 25.80 -9.34 -25.91
C ASN A 208 24.42 -8.74 -25.67
N PHE A 209 23.91 -7.97 -26.63
CA PHE A 209 22.64 -7.27 -26.51
C PHE A 209 21.74 -7.55 -27.72
N GLU A 210 20.44 -7.62 -27.46
CA GLU A 210 19.39 -7.61 -28.48
C GLU A 210 18.62 -6.30 -28.39
N TYR A 211 17.88 -5.92 -29.42
CA TYR A 211 17.07 -4.71 -29.38
C TYR A 211 15.77 -4.81 -30.17
N VAL A 212 14.83 -3.95 -29.81
CA VAL A 212 13.71 -3.52 -30.67
C VAL A 212 14.03 -2.14 -31.23
N GLU A 213 13.58 -1.84 -32.44
CA GLU A 213 13.88 -0.57 -33.11
C GLU A 213 12.66 0.10 -33.73
N GLY A 214 12.73 1.43 -33.84
CA GLY A 214 11.72 2.28 -34.43
C GLY A 214 12.32 3.62 -34.84
N LYS A 215 11.46 4.54 -35.30
CA LYS A 215 11.88 5.86 -35.76
C LYS A 215 10.89 6.91 -35.31
N SER A 216 11.41 8.02 -34.78
CA SER A 216 10.60 9.21 -34.45
C SER A 216 10.12 9.90 -35.73
N LYS A 217 9.04 10.71 -35.66
CA LYS A 217 8.56 11.52 -36.80
C LYS A 217 9.60 12.54 -37.24
N THR A 218 10.43 13.02 -36.32
CA THR A 218 11.56 13.91 -36.65
C THR A 218 12.73 13.21 -37.35
N GLY A 219 12.68 11.88 -37.46
CA GLY A 219 13.59 11.07 -38.26
C GLY A 219 14.77 10.45 -37.50
N ALA A 220 14.83 10.60 -36.18
CA ALA A 220 15.84 9.93 -35.36
C ALA A 220 15.52 8.44 -35.19
N ASN A 221 16.53 7.58 -35.32
CA ASN A 221 16.42 6.15 -35.06
C ASN A 221 16.40 5.90 -33.55
N VAL A 222 15.50 5.05 -33.08
CA VAL A 222 15.36 4.72 -31.65
C VAL A 222 15.51 3.23 -31.46
N ARG A 223 16.33 2.80 -30.50
CA ARG A 223 16.51 1.39 -30.15
C ARG A 223 16.48 1.18 -28.65
N ILE A 224 15.82 0.11 -28.22
CA ILE A 224 15.81 -0.31 -26.82
C ILE A 224 16.60 -1.62 -26.73
N TYR A 225 17.81 -1.54 -26.17
CA TYR A 225 18.71 -2.64 -25.96
C TYR A 225 18.45 -3.33 -24.63
N SER A 226 18.50 -4.66 -24.63
CA SER A 226 18.47 -5.49 -23.43
C SER A 226 19.44 -6.65 -23.56
N VAL A 227 19.72 -7.33 -22.44
CA VAL A 227 20.32 -8.66 -22.48
C VAL A 227 19.41 -9.65 -23.22
N PRO A 228 19.95 -10.75 -23.79
CA PRO A 228 19.19 -11.68 -24.61
C PRO A 228 17.98 -12.28 -23.88
N GLY A 229 16.88 -12.46 -24.60
CA GLY A 229 15.65 -13.06 -24.07
C GLY A 229 14.67 -12.07 -23.42
N LYS A 230 15.01 -10.78 -23.33
CA LYS A 230 14.14 -9.73 -22.76
C LYS A 230 13.68 -8.66 -23.77
N LYS A 231 14.15 -8.69 -25.02
CA LYS A 231 13.97 -7.59 -26.00
C LYS A 231 12.52 -7.12 -26.19
N GLU A 232 11.56 -8.06 -26.19
CA GLU A 232 10.14 -7.73 -26.42
C GLU A 232 9.53 -6.89 -25.28
N GLN A 233 10.14 -6.91 -24.10
CA GLN A 233 9.75 -6.05 -22.98
C GLN A 233 10.12 -4.56 -23.23
N GLY A 234 10.97 -4.29 -24.23
CA GLY A 234 11.35 -2.94 -24.65
C GLY A 234 10.34 -2.25 -25.57
N ASN A 235 9.30 -2.95 -26.05
CA ASN A 235 8.33 -2.38 -27.00
C ASN A 235 7.61 -1.14 -26.46
N TYR A 236 7.24 -1.14 -25.17
CA TYR A 236 6.60 0.03 -24.55
C TYR A 236 7.57 1.22 -24.42
N ALA A 237 8.82 0.96 -24.02
CA ALA A 237 9.85 2.00 -23.96
C ALA A 237 10.15 2.60 -25.35
N LEU A 238 10.11 1.78 -26.41
CA LEU A 238 10.30 2.24 -27.77
C LEU A 238 9.21 3.24 -28.19
N GLU A 239 7.94 2.93 -27.89
CA GLU A 239 6.81 3.85 -28.10
C GLU A 239 6.99 5.15 -27.31
N LEU A 240 7.33 5.04 -26.02
CA LEU A 240 7.52 6.19 -25.14
C LEU A 240 8.62 7.14 -25.62
N VAL A 241 9.79 6.61 -25.94
CA VAL A 241 10.95 7.42 -26.35
C VAL A 241 10.70 8.07 -27.70
N THR A 242 10.16 7.34 -28.68
CA THR A 242 9.81 7.93 -29.99
C THR A 242 8.81 9.07 -29.85
N LYS A 243 7.75 8.86 -29.06
CA LYS A 243 6.71 9.87 -28.78
C LYS A 243 7.26 11.07 -28.00
N SER A 244 8.15 10.85 -27.04
CA SER A 244 8.79 11.91 -26.24
C SER A 244 9.70 12.79 -27.10
N ILE A 245 10.52 12.19 -27.97
CA ILE A 245 11.38 12.94 -28.92
C ILE A 245 10.55 13.86 -29.80
N ASP A 246 9.44 13.35 -30.34
CA ASP A 246 8.55 14.12 -31.20
C ASP A 246 7.86 15.26 -30.43
N PHE A 247 7.31 14.96 -29.24
CA PHE A 247 6.65 15.96 -28.40
C PHE A 247 7.61 17.09 -28.00
N TYR A 248 8.80 16.77 -27.49
CA TYR A 248 9.75 17.79 -27.06
C TYR A 248 10.31 18.60 -28.22
N SER A 249 10.56 17.97 -29.37
CA SER A 249 10.98 18.70 -30.57
C SER A 249 9.96 19.75 -30.99
N GLU A 250 8.66 19.45 -30.89
CA GLU A 250 7.57 20.37 -31.18
C GLU A 250 7.38 21.42 -30.08
N TRP A 251 7.30 21.00 -28.82
CA TRP A 251 7.01 21.89 -27.69
C TRP A 251 8.15 22.89 -27.47
N PHE A 252 9.41 22.45 -27.56
CA PHE A 252 10.59 23.32 -27.47
C PHE A 252 10.92 24.06 -28.77
N ASP A 253 10.23 23.77 -29.89
CA ASP A 253 10.54 24.34 -31.21
C ASP A 253 12.05 24.22 -31.56
N PHE A 254 12.59 23.03 -31.27
CA PHE A 254 13.99 22.71 -31.44
C PHE A 254 14.14 21.20 -31.65
N LYS A 255 14.50 20.78 -32.87
CA LYS A 255 14.67 19.36 -33.19
C LYS A 255 15.80 18.73 -32.36
N MET A 256 15.61 17.49 -31.90
CA MET A 256 16.68 16.73 -31.23
C MET A 256 17.98 16.77 -32.07
N PRO A 257 19.12 17.17 -31.49
CA PRO A 257 20.36 17.44 -32.24
C PRO A 257 21.12 16.16 -32.64
N LEU A 258 20.61 14.98 -32.29
CA LEU A 258 21.27 13.69 -32.50
C LEU A 258 20.52 12.86 -33.55
N PRO A 259 21.23 12.04 -34.36
CA PRO A 259 20.59 11.22 -35.39
C PRO A 259 19.90 9.97 -34.82
N LYS A 260 20.18 9.62 -33.56
CA LYS A 260 19.65 8.43 -32.89
C LYS A 260 19.50 8.62 -31.39
N CYS A 261 18.69 7.77 -30.77
CA CYS A 261 18.53 7.62 -29.33
C CYS A 261 18.45 6.14 -28.99
N ASP A 262 19.48 5.60 -28.37
CA ASP A 262 19.46 4.24 -27.83
C ASP A 262 19.15 4.29 -26.33
N VAL A 263 18.37 3.33 -25.82
CA VAL A 263 18.18 3.08 -24.39
C VAL A 263 18.76 1.70 -24.08
N LEU A 264 19.65 1.59 -23.10
CA LEU A 264 20.24 0.34 -22.66
C LEU A 264 19.70 -0.06 -21.29
N ALA A 265 18.94 -1.16 -21.25
CA ALA A 265 18.48 -1.80 -20.02
C ALA A 265 19.63 -2.58 -19.36
N MET A 266 20.27 -1.97 -18.36
CA MET A 266 21.38 -2.54 -17.61
C MET A 266 20.90 -3.37 -16.41
N PRO A 267 21.46 -4.58 -16.18
CA PRO A 267 21.15 -5.39 -15.01
C PRO A 267 21.54 -4.74 -13.69
N ASP A 268 22.72 -4.11 -13.63
CA ASP A 268 23.23 -3.35 -12.48
C ASP A 268 23.40 -1.88 -12.88
N PHE A 269 22.70 -0.99 -12.18
CA PHE A 269 22.77 0.46 -12.37
C PHE A 269 22.39 1.19 -11.06
N ALA A 270 23.27 2.08 -10.58
CA ALA A 270 23.12 2.67 -9.25
C ALA A 270 21.89 3.58 -9.11
N MET A 271 21.52 4.29 -10.17
CA MET A 271 20.38 5.21 -10.21
C MET A 271 19.19 4.61 -10.98
N GLY A 272 18.15 5.39 -11.28
CA GLY A 272 17.05 4.91 -12.14
C GLY A 272 17.47 4.82 -13.60
N ALA A 273 17.98 5.94 -14.13
CA ALA A 273 18.53 6.07 -15.47
C ALA A 273 19.58 7.21 -15.52
N MET A 274 20.16 7.42 -16.70
CA MET A 274 21.14 8.47 -17.01
C MET A 274 21.03 8.85 -18.48
N GLU A 275 21.01 10.15 -18.75
CA GLU A 275 20.61 10.73 -20.03
C GLU A 275 21.71 10.83 -21.09
N ASN A 276 22.75 10.00 -21.02
CA ASN A 276 23.96 10.17 -21.83
C ASN A 276 23.58 10.42 -23.30
N CYS A 277 24.16 11.44 -23.93
CA CYS A 277 23.77 11.92 -25.27
C CYS A 277 23.59 10.76 -26.27
N GLY A 278 22.36 10.44 -26.65
CA GLY A 278 22.05 9.40 -27.63
C GLY A 278 22.23 7.95 -27.15
N LEU A 279 22.66 7.69 -25.91
CA LEU A 279 22.74 6.38 -25.28
C LEU A 279 22.28 6.48 -23.81
N ILE A 280 20.97 6.54 -23.60
CA ILE A 280 20.38 6.51 -22.26
C ILE A 280 20.68 5.15 -21.64
N THR A 281 21.15 5.11 -20.39
CA THR A 281 21.34 3.86 -19.63
C THR A 281 20.35 3.84 -18.48
N ALA A 282 19.63 2.72 -18.30
CA ALA A 282 18.60 2.61 -17.28
C ALA A 282 18.62 1.22 -16.65
N ARG A 283 18.15 1.09 -15.40
CA ARG A 283 17.88 -0.24 -14.82
C ARG A 283 16.89 -1.01 -15.70
N GLU A 284 16.91 -2.33 -15.62
CA GLU A 284 15.90 -3.16 -16.30
C GLU A 284 14.47 -2.80 -15.88
N ASN A 285 14.21 -2.63 -14.59
CA ASN A 285 12.89 -2.17 -14.12
C ASN A 285 12.57 -0.73 -14.55
N CYS A 286 13.53 0.05 -15.03
CA CYS A 286 13.35 1.42 -15.48
C CYS A 286 13.20 1.56 -17.01
N SER A 287 13.24 0.46 -17.74
CA SER A 287 13.17 0.46 -19.22
C SER A 287 12.39 -0.71 -19.83
N LEU A 288 12.14 -1.78 -19.07
CA LEU A 288 11.43 -2.97 -19.54
C LEU A 288 10.04 -3.08 -18.91
N TYR A 289 9.06 -3.44 -19.73
CA TYR A 289 7.66 -3.63 -19.35
C TYR A 289 7.13 -4.98 -19.84
N ASP A 290 6.71 -5.82 -18.90
CA ASP A 290 5.94 -7.04 -19.18
C ASP A 290 4.46 -6.78 -18.86
N PRO A 291 3.53 -6.79 -19.83
CA PRO A 291 2.12 -6.49 -19.60
C PRO A 291 1.38 -7.53 -18.74
N THR A 292 1.93 -8.74 -18.60
CA THR A 292 1.33 -9.81 -17.77
C THR A 292 1.82 -9.77 -16.33
N LYS A 293 3.05 -9.27 -16.11
CA LYS A 293 3.71 -9.27 -14.80
C LYS A 293 3.85 -7.88 -14.18
N SER A 294 3.90 -6.81 -14.95
CA SER A 294 4.17 -5.46 -14.42
C SER A 294 2.89 -4.80 -13.90
N PRO A 295 2.92 -4.17 -12.71
CA PRO A 295 1.77 -3.40 -12.24
C PRO A 295 1.50 -2.19 -13.13
N SER A 296 0.26 -1.70 -13.08
CA SER A 296 -0.19 -0.51 -13.80
C SER A 296 0.62 0.73 -13.44
N THR A 297 1.01 0.86 -12.16
CA THR A 297 1.90 1.92 -11.67
C THR A 297 3.29 1.88 -12.31
N HIS A 298 3.76 0.69 -12.73
CA HIS A 298 5.03 0.55 -13.45
C HIS A 298 4.98 1.23 -14.80
N LYS A 299 3.84 1.12 -15.50
CA LYS A 299 3.64 1.76 -16.79
C LYS A 299 3.74 3.28 -16.68
N GLN A 300 3.13 3.85 -15.64
CA GLN A 300 3.22 5.28 -15.32
C GLN A 300 4.67 5.68 -14.97
N LEU A 301 5.36 4.91 -14.13
CA LEU A 301 6.76 5.14 -13.76
C LEU A 301 7.69 5.19 -14.99
N LEU A 302 7.57 4.22 -15.90
CA LEU A 302 8.36 4.19 -17.13
C LEU A 302 8.07 5.39 -18.04
N THR A 303 6.82 5.86 -18.04
CA THR A 303 6.39 7.02 -18.85
C THR A 303 7.07 8.28 -18.35
N LEU A 304 7.02 8.53 -17.04
CA LEU A 304 7.72 9.64 -16.39
C LEU A 304 9.22 9.55 -16.68
N LEU A 305 9.87 8.48 -16.20
CA LEU A 305 11.32 8.34 -16.25
C LEU A 305 11.89 8.43 -17.66
N LEU A 306 11.37 7.69 -18.65
CA LEU A 306 11.92 7.75 -20.00
C LEU A 306 11.68 9.11 -20.67
N SER A 307 10.58 9.79 -20.34
CA SER A 307 10.35 11.15 -20.83
C SER A 307 11.22 12.20 -20.12
N HIS A 308 11.63 11.96 -18.86
CA HIS A 308 12.65 12.74 -18.14
C HIS A 308 14.00 12.63 -18.84
N GLU A 309 14.48 11.40 -19.08
CA GLU A 309 15.76 11.15 -19.76
C GLU A 309 15.82 11.77 -21.15
N VAL A 310 14.72 11.70 -21.92
CA VAL A 310 14.66 12.32 -23.25
C VAL A 310 14.61 13.86 -23.16
N SER A 311 13.96 14.43 -22.15
CA SER A 311 13.93 15.88 -21.93
C SER A 311 15.33 16.46 -21.74
N HIS A 312 16.22 15.69 -21.11
CA HIS A 312 17.58 16.14 -20.88
C HIS A 312 18.40 16.40 -22.16
N PHE A 313 17.97 15.86 -23.31
CA PHE A 313 18.59 16.22 -24.59
C PHE A 313 18.54 17.72 -24.88
N TRP A 314 17.60 18.46 -24.27
CA TRP A 314 17.55 19.93 -24.26
C TRP A 314 18.08 20.53 -22.95
N PHE A 315 17.67 19.98 -21.79
CA PHE A 315 18.04 20.48 -20.46
C PHE A 315 19.05 19.58 -19.76
N GLY A 316 20.33 19.93 -19.80
CA GLY A 316 21.42 19.09 -19.33
C GLY A 316 22.43 18.87 -20.45
N ASN A 317 21.97 18.45 -21.63
CA ASN A 317 22.86 18.10 -22.74
C ASN A 317 23.12 19.30 -23.66
N LEU A 318 22.06 19.81 -24.31
CA LEU A 318 22.17 20.96 -25.20
C LEU A 318 22.55 22.23 -24.42
N VAL A 319 21.80 22.54 -23.36
CA VAL A 319 22.10 23.61 -22.40
C VAL A 319 22.43 22.98 -21.06
N THR A 320 23.67 23.12 -20.61
CA THR A 320 24.16 22.52 -19.35
C THR A 320 24.32 23.60 -18.29
N MET A 321 24.13 23.29 -17.01
CA MET A 321 24.52 24.24 -15.97
C MET A 321 26.03 24.54 -16.06
N LYS A 322 26.42 25.76 -15.67
CA LYS A 322 27.84 26.13 -15.66
C LYS A 322 28.61 25.43 -14.54
N TRP A 323 27.96 25.19 -13.41
CA TRP A 323 28.48 24.43 -12.29
C TRP A 323 27.34 23.71 -11.57
N TRP A 324 27.69 22.68 -10.81
CA TRP A 324 26.75 21.84 -10.06
C TRP A 324 25.89 22.60 -9.03
N SER A 325 26.26 23.82 -8.65
CA SER A 325 25.40 24.67 -7.81
C SER A 325 24.04 25.00 -8.44
N ASP A 326 23.95 24.94 -9.77
CA ASP A 326 22.73 25.15 -10.55
C ASP A 326 22.19 23.82 -11.13
N LEU A 327 22.50 22.66 -10.52
CA LEU A 327 22.06 21.32 -10.98
C LEU A 327 20.54 21.24 -11.24
N TRP A 328 19.75 21.97 -10.47
CA TRP A 328 18.30 22.03 -10.61
C TRP A 328 17.82 22.54 -11.99
N LEU A 329 18.64 23.31 -12.73
CA LEU A 329 18.31 23.74 -14.11
C LEU A 329 18.22 22.57 -15.09
N LYS A 330 18.87 21.46 -14.76
CA LYS A 330 18.79 20.19 -15.46
C LYS A 330 17.66 19.35 -14.84
N GLU A 331 17.84 18.95 -13.58
CA GLU A 331 16.99 17.94 -12.94
C GLU A 331 15.57 18.42 -12.67
N GLY A 332 15.43 19.60 -12.06
CA GLY A 332 14.12 20.17 -11.79
C GLY A 332 13.31 20.44 -13.06
N PHE A 333 13.99 20.80 -14.15
CA PHE A 333 13.34 21.07 -15.43
C PHE A 333 12.89 19.80 -16.14
N ALA A 334 13.75 18.79 -16.20
CA ALA A 334 13.39 17.48 -16.74
C ALA A 334 12.21 16.88 -15.96
N SER A 335 12.25 16.95 -14.62
CA SER A 335 11.16 16.52 -13.74
C SER A 335 9.87 17.32 -13.95
N PHE A 336 9.91 18.60 -14.28
CA PHE A 336 8.68 19.32 -14.65
C PHE A 336 8.13 18.84 -16.01
N THR A 337 9.01 18.67 -16.98
CA THR A 337 8.61 18.34 -18.35
C THR A 337 8.11 16.91 -18.52
N GLU A 338 8.56 15.93 -17.71
CA GLU A 338 8.02 14.57 -17.74
C GLU A 338 6.53 14.55 -17.35
N TYR A 339 6.11 15.36 -16.38
CA TYR A 339 4.72 15.49 -15.97
C TYR A 339 3.90 16.20 -17.06
N LEU A 340 4.46 17.25 -17.68
CA LEU A 340 3.82 17.93 -18.80
C LEU A 340 3.64 17.00 -20.01
N PHE A 341 4.67 16.23 -20.38
CA PHE A 341 4.58 15.24 -21.44
C PHE A 341 3.50 14.20 -21.11
N THR A 342 3.52 13.68 -19.90
CA THR A 342 2.60 12.62 -19.45
C THR A 342 1.15 13.13 -19.45
N ASP A 343 0.88 14.33 -18.97
CA ASP A 343 -0.47 14.92 -18.96
C ASP A 343 -1.04 15.07 -20.38
N LYS A 344 -0.23 15.57 -21.33
CA LYS A 344 -0.68 15.79 -22.71
C LYS A 344 -0.85 14.48 -23.50
N ASN A 345 -0.09 13.44 -23.16
CA ASN A 345 0.01 12.21 -23.96
C ASN A 345 -0.67 10.98 -23.34
N TYR A 346 -0.92 11.02 -22.03
CA TYR A 346 -1.54 9.98 -21.19
C TYR A 346 -2.44 10.60 -20.10
N PRO A 347 -3.46 11.40 -20.48
CA PRO A 347 -4.32 12.11 -19.52
C PRO A 347 -5.07 11.19 -18.55
N GLU A 348 -5.24 9.91 -18.91
CA GLU A 348 -5.83 8.87 -18.05
C GLU A 348 -5.06 8.64 -16.75
N PHE A 349 -3.78 9.03 -16.69
CA PHE A 349 -2.95 8.93 -15.49
C PHE A 349 -3.19 10.05 -14.47
N LYS A 350 -3.89 11.13 -14.83
CA LYS A 350 -4.13 12.30 -13.95
C LYS A 350 -2.86 12.80 -13.24
N ILE A 351 -1.76 12.87 -13.98
CA ILE A 351 -0.41 13.00 -13.42
C ILE A 351 -0.18 14.30 -12.61
N TRP A 352 -0.93 15.36 -12.88
CA TRP A 352 -0.91 16.59 -12.07
C TRP A 352 -1.49 16.42 -10.65
N SER A 353 -2.21 15.33 -10.38
CA SER A 353 -2.57 14.94 -9.02
C SER A 353 -1.47 14.10 -8.37
N ASP A 354 -0.82 13.22 -9.14
CA ASP A 354 0.33 12.44 -8.69
C ASP A 354 1.51 13.33 -8.25
N ILE A 355 1.80 14.43 -8.97
CA ILE A 355 2.90 15.33 -8.59
C ILE A 355 2.77 15.88 -7.16
N VAL A 356 1.53 16.06 -6.69
CA VAL A 356 1.28 16.57 -5.34
C VAL A 356 1.65 15.50 -4.31
N ASP A 357 1.32 14.24 -4.59
CA ASP A 357 1.54 13.10 -3.71
C ASP A 357 3.01 12.65 -3.70
N GLU A 358 3.59 12.46 -4.88
CA GLU A 358 4.89 11.82 -5.06
C GLU A 358 6.07 12.82 -5.00
N GLU A 359 5.87 14.09 -5.42
CA GLU A 359 6.92 15.11 -5.43
C GLU A 359 6.73 16.14 -4.31
N MET A 360 5.59 16.85 -4.32
CA MET A 360 5.41 18.04 -3.51
C MET A 360 5.48 17.76 -2.01
N VAL A 361 4.74 16.75 -1.53
CA VAL A 361 4.75 16.37 -0.12
C VAL A 361 6.08 15.73 0.29
N ARG A 362 6.73 14.98 -0.61
CA ARG A 362 8.07 14.41 -0.39
C ARG A 362 9.11 15.51 -0.19
N ALA A 363 9.12 16.51 -1.06
CA ALA A 363 9.97 17.70 -0.94
C ALA A 363 9.70 18.44 0.37
N MET A 364 8.43 18.68 0.71
CA MET A 364 8.05 19.36 1.95
C MET A 364 8.50 18.58 3.20
N ALA A 365 8.54 17.24 3.16
CA ALA A 365 9.00 16.45 4.29
C ALA A 365 10.48 16.73 4.61
N LEU A 366 11.34 16.74 3.59
CA LEU A 366 12.77 17.03 3.75
C LEU A 366 13.02 18.53 4.03
N ASP A 367 12.34 19.42 3.32
CA ASP A 367 12.53 20.87 3.41
C ASP A 367 11.98 21.50 4.70
N SER A 368 11.15 20.75 5.43
CA SER A 368 10.68 21.12 6.77
C SER A 368 11.70 20.88 7.88
N LEU A 369 12.84 20.23 7.58
CA LEU A 369 13.94 20.05 8.52
C LEU A 369 14.83 21.29 8.54
N ARG A 370 15.43 21.58 9.69
CA ARG A 370 16.47 22.61 9.86
C ARG A 370 17.75 22.25 9.12
N SER A 371 18.01 20.96 8.93
CA SER A 371 19.15 20.38 8.20
C SER A 371 18.94 20.24 6.69
N THR A 372 17.90 20.85 6.13
CA THR A 372 17.72 20.95 4.67
C THR A 372 18.74 21.92 4.02
N HIS A 373 18.64 22.15 2.72
CA HIS A 373 19.45 23.09 1.95
C HIS A 373 18.60 23.89 0.94
N PRO A 374 19.05 25.08 0.48
CA PRO A 374 18.43 25.80 -0.63
C PRO A 374 18.54 24.99 -1.95
N ILE A 375 17.74 25.30 -2.96
CA ILE A 375 17.86 24.65 -4.28
C ILE A 375 19.19 25.00 -4.94
N GLU A 376 19.63 26.25 -4.84
CA GLU A 376 20.98 26.68 -5.25
C GLU A 376 21.98 26.29 -4.14
N VAL A 377 22.63 25.14 -4.30
CA VAL A 377 23.56 24.59 -3.29
C VAL A 377 25.00 25.03 -3.58
N PRO A 378 25.68 25.71 -2.65
CA PRO A 378 27.13 25.91 -2.77
C PRO A 378 27.85 24.56 -2.70
N ILE A 379 28.54 24.17 -3.77
CA ILE A 379 29.35 22.95 -3.81
C ILE A 379 30.82 23.30 -3.59
N ASP A 380 31.29 23.06 -2.36
CA ASP A 380 32.67 23.30 -1.92
C ASP A 380 33.55 22.04 -1.98
N ASN A 381 32.98 20.87 -2.30
CA ASN A 381 33.69 19.59 -2.44
C ASN A 381 32.90 18.67 -3.40
N PRO A 382 33.48 18.20 -4.51
CA PRO A 382 32.79 17.30 -5.44
C PRO A 382 32.32 15.98 -4.82
N ASN A 383 32.94 15.55 -3.71
CA ASN A 383 32.47 14.38 -2.95
C ASN A 383 31.16 14.64 -2.21
N GLU A 384 30.65 15.87 -2.15
CA GLU A 384 29.34 16.20 -1.57
C GLU A 384 28.25 16.31 -2.67
N LEU A 385 28.58 16.01 -3.93
CA LEU A 385 27.61 16.14 -5.03
C LEU A 385 26.47 15.13 -4.92
N GLU A 386 26.77 13.87 -4.61
CA GLU A 386 25.75 12.80 -4.59
C GLU A 386 24.67 13.05 -3.52
N GLU A 387 25.01 13.66 -2.38
CA GLU A 387 24.01 14.05 -1.36
C GLU A 387 23.10 15.20 -1.79
N THR A 388 23.38 15.87 -2.91
CA THR A 388 22.50 16.90 -3.49
C THR A 388 21.52 16.36 -4.53
N TYR A 389 21.68 15.09 -4.95
CA TYR A 389 20.70 14.38 -5.79
C TYR A 389 19.53 13.89 -4.91
N ASP A 390 18.84 14.82 -4.27
CA ASP A 390 17.83 14.56 -3.25
C ASP A 390 16.45 15.13 -3.62
N SER A 391 15.51 15.09 -2.68
CA SER A 391 14.15 15.59 -2.92
C SER A 391 14.08 17.12 -3.07
N ILE A 392 15.12 17.88 -2.73
CA ILE A 392 15.16 19.33 -2.97
C ILE A 392 15.48 19.59 -4.45
N THR A 393 16.54 18.98 -4.98
CA THR A 393 16.96 19.20 -6.37
C THR A 393 15.90 18.76 -7.38
N TYR A 394 15.24 17.62 -7.13
CA TYR A 394 14.20 17.09 -8.01
C TYR A 394 12.81 17.62 -7.64
N ALA A 395 12.28 17.18 -6.50
CA ALA A 395 10.87 17.33 -6.17
C ALA A 395 10.47 18.77 -5.80
N LYS A 396 11.31 19.49 -5.03
CA LYS A 396 11.05 20.92 -4.72
C LYS A 396 11.15 21.77 -5.98
N SER A 397 12.22 21.59 -6.76
CA SER A 397 12.42 22.29 -8.04
C SER A 397 11.24 22.08 -9.00
N ASN A 398 10.82 20.83 -9.21
CA ASN A 398 9.64 20.50 -10.02
C ASN A 398 8.39 21.24 -9.51
N SER A 399 8.15 21.19 -8.20
CA SER A 399 6.98 21.84 -7.59
C SER A 399 6.97 23.36 -7.74
N ILE A 400 8.11 24.03 -7.60
CA ILE A 400 8.19 25.49 -7.77
C ILE A 400 8.13 25.89 -9.25
N ILE A 401 8.62 25.06 -10.17
CA ILE A 401 8.46 25.27 -11.62
C ILE A 401 6.98 25.11 -11.99
N ARG A 402 6.26 24.10 -11.47
CA ARG A 402 4.80 23.97 -11.63
C ARG A 402 4.07 25.20 -11.10
N MET A 403 4.44 25.70 -9.92
CA MET A 403 3.85 26.93 -9.36
C MET A 403 4.07 28.13 -10.30
N LEU A 404 5.29 28.29 -10.83
CA LEU A 404 5.62 29.37 -11.77
C LEU A 404 4.89 29.20 -13.11
N PHE A 405 4.80 27.98 -13.63
CA PHE A 405 4.05 27.63 -14.83
C PHE A 405 2.56 27.98 -14.69
N ASN A 406 1.95 27.62 -13.55
CA ASN A 406 0.56 27.97 -13.24
C ASN A 406 0.36 29.49 -13.09
N HIS A 407 1.36 30.20 -12.56
CA HIS A 407 1.32 31.65 -12.40
C HIS A 407 1.43 32.40 -13.73
N LEU A 408 2.36 32.00 -14.61
CA LEU A 408 2.63 32.65 -15.89
C LEU A 408 1.68 32.21 -17.03
N GLY A 409 1.14 31.00 -16.94
CA GLY A 409 0.40 30.33 -18.00
C GLY A 409 1.29 29.66 -19.06
N GLU A 410 0.79 28.56 -19.63
CA GLU A 410 1.54 27.67 -20.53
C GLU A 410 2.17 28.40 -21.73
N ALA A 411 1.42 29.28 -22.41
CA ALA A 411 1.91 29.97 -23.60
C ALA A 411 3.11 30.89 -23.32
N THR A 412 3.04 31.65 -22.22
CA THR A 412 4.13 32.56 -21.79
C THR A 412 5.35 31.76 -21.37
N PHE A 413 5.14 30.70 -20.58
CA PHE A 413 6.21 29.83 -20.11
C PHE A 413 6.92 29.15 -21.28
N GLN A 414 6.17 28.51 -22.20
CA GLN A 414 6.73 27.85 -23.39
C GLN A 414 7.54 28.83 -24.25
N LYS A 415 7.04 30.05 -24.48
CA LYS A 415 7.78 31.09 -25.21
C LYS A 415 9.13 31.41 -24.55
N ALA A 416 9.17 31.53 -23.22
CA ALA A 416 10.40 31.75 -22.48
C ALA A 416 11.39 30.59 -22.65
N ILE A 417 10.91 29.35 -22.60
CA ILE A 417 11.75 28.16 -22.78
C ILE A 417 12.37 28.11 -24.17
N ARG A 418 11.57 28.36 -25.21
CA ARG A 418 12.05 28.42 -26.60
C ARG A 418 13.16 29.46 -26.76
N ASN A 419 13.00 30.63 -26.15
CA ASN A 419 14.02 31.69 -26.20
C ASN A 419 15.29 31.29 -25.44
N TYR A 420 15.15 30.66 -24.28
CA TYR A 420 16.27 30.19 -23.45
C TYR A 420 17.12 29.15 -24.22
N LEU A 421 16.48 28.11 -24.76
CA LEU A 421 17.17 27.06 -25.51
C LEU A 421 17.86 27.60 -26.76
N LYS A 422 17.18 28.46 -27.55
CA LYS A 422 17.77 29.07 -28.75
C LYS A 422 19.00 29.92 -28.44
N LYS A 423 19.00 30.63 -27.30
CA LYS A 423 20.10 31.51 -26.89
C LYS A 423 21.30 30.75 -26.32
N HIS A 424 21.06 29.68 -25.57
CA HIS A 424 22.10 28.97 -24.80
C HIS A 424 22.51 27.61 -25.39
N GLN A 425 21.98 27.22 -26.56
CA GLN A 425 22.31 25.96 -27.22
C GLN A 425 23.83 25.71 -27.34
N TYR A 426 24.27 24.50 -27.00
CA TYR A 426 25.67 24.06 -26.98
C TYR A 426 26.59 24.84 -26.02
N ALA A 427 26.01 25.59 -25.09
CA ALA A 427 26.73 26.35 -24.08
C ALA A 427 26.29 25.95 -22.67
N ASN A 428 26.79 26.71 -21.69
CA ASN A 428 26.38 26.61 -20.30
C ASN A 428 25.50 27.80 -19.91
N ALA A 429 24.69 27.63 -18.86
CA ALA A 429 23.82 28.68 -18.31
C ALA A 429 23.84 28.66 -16.77
N GLU A 430 23.46 29.79 -16.16
CA GLU A 430 23.27 29.96 -14.72
C GLU A 430 21.80 30.29 -14.42
N THR A 431 21.38 30.19 -13.14
CA THR A 431 19.99 30.42 -12.72
C THR A 431 19.43 31.77 -13.19
N ASN A 432 20.24 32.84 -13.18
CA ASN A 432 19.82 34.16 -13.63
C ASN A 432 19.54 34.25 -15.15
N ASP A 433 20.19 33.44 -15.98
CA ASP A 433 19.90 33.39 -17.42
C ASP A 433 18.48 32.86 -17.66
N PHE A 434 18.08 31.87 -16.87
CA PHE A 434 16.75 31.28 -16.93
C PHE A 434 15.66 32.27 -16.48
N TRP A 435 15.85 32.93 -15.33
CA TRP A 435 14.95 33.98 -14.85
C TRP A 435 14.83 35.15 -15.82
N LYS A 436 15.93 35.54 -16.46
CA LYS A 436 15.90 36.58 -17.47
C LYS A 436 15.01 36.20 -18.65
N SER A 437 15.12 34.97 -19.16
CA SER A 437 14.28 34.51 -20.28
C SER A 437 12.78 34.54 -19.94
N LEU A 438 12.42 34.11 -18.71
CA LEU A 438 11.05 34.15 -18.22
C LEU A 438 10.55 35.58 -18.00
N SER A 439 11.38 36.47 -17.47
CA SER A 439 11.04 37.89 -17.27
C SER A 439 10.82 38.59 -18.61
N ASP A 440 11.72 38.38 -19.57
CA ASP A 440 11.64 38.97 -20.91
C ASP A 440 10.36 38.49 -21.66
N ALA A 441 9.89 37.26 -21.41
CA ALA A 441 8.67 36.72 -22.02
C ALA A 441 7.37 37.15 -21.34
N SER A 442 7.38 37.28 -20.01
CA SER A 442 6.19 37.53 -19.19
C SER A 442 5.93 39.01 -18.86
N GLY A 443 6.98 39.84 -18.88
CA GLY A 443 6.91 41.23 -18.43
C GLY A 443 6.86 41.42 -16.92
N ILE A 444 7.00 40.35 -16.12
CA ILE A 444 7.10 40.42 -14.66
C ILE A 444 8.55 40.17 -14.20
N ASP A 445 8.91 40.66 -13.02
CA ASP A 445 10.22 40.39 -12.41
C ASP A 445 10.22 38.98 -11.80
N VAL A 446 10.49 37.96 -12.64
CA VAL A 446 10.53 36.56 -12.22
C VAL A 446 11.68 36.30 -11.25
N LYS A 447 12.78 37.05 -11.37
CA LYS A 447 13.89 36.93 -10.42
C LYS A 447 13.42 37.32 -9.03
N ALA A 448 12.75 38.47 -8.87
CA ALA A 448 12.23 38.89 -7.57
C ALA A 448 11.20 37.89 -6.99
N LEU A 449 10.36 37.30 -7.84
CA LEU A 449 9.39 36.28 -7.43
C LEU A 449 10.07 34.98 -6.97
N MET A 450 11.11 34.52 -7.69
CA MET A 450 11.67 33.17 -7.54
C MET A 450 12.93 33.07 -6.70
N SER A 451 13.68 34.16 -6.47
CA SER A 451 14.90 34.11 -5.65
C SER A 451 14.66 33.59 -4.23
N SER A 452 13.53 33.95 -3.61
CA SER A 452 13.15 33.39 -2.29
C SER A 452 12.75 31.92 -2.33
N TRP A 453 12.61 31.30 -3.49
CA TRP A 453 12.30 29.87 -3.60
C TRP A 453 13.56 29.03 -3.86
N THR A 454 14.57 29.61 -4.51
CA THR A 454 15.80 28.90 -4.86
C THR A 454 16.96 29.13 -3.90
N GLN A 455 17.07 30.33 -3.30
CA GLN A 455 18.26 30.74 -2.53
C GLN A 455 18.12 30.57 -1.01
N GLN A 456 16.93 30.23 -0.52
CA GLN A 456 16.66 30.02 0.91
C GLN A 456 16.10 28.62 1.17
N MET A 457 16.36 28.14 2.38
CA MET A 457 15.87 26.86 2.89
C MET A 457 14.40 26.94 3.29
N GLY A 458 13.68 25.82 3.16
CA GLY A 458 12.31 25.70 3.63
C GLY A 458 11.25 26.31 2.71
N PHE A 459 10.04 26.32 3.24
CA PHE A 459 8.83 26.84 2.62
C PHE A 459 7.89 27.43 3.70
N PRO A 460 6.90 28.26 3.34
CA PRO A 460 6.04 28.89 4.32
C PRO A 460 4.90 27.98 4.81
N LEU A 461 4.56 28.15 6.08
CA LEU A 461 3.23 27.91 6.64
C LEU A 461 2.47 29.24 6.59
N VAL A 462 1.25 29.22 6.04
CA VAL A 462 0.33 30.36 6.05
C VAL A 462 -0.79 30.08 7.05
N THR A 463 -0.85 30.84 8.13
CA THR A 463 -1.98 30.86 9.05
C THR A 463 -3.07 31.76 8.49
N VAL A 464 -4.31 31.28 8.52
CA VAL A 464 -5.50 31.96 8.00
C VAL A 464 -6.53 32.09 9.10
N GLU A 465 -6.92 33.34 9.37
CA GLU A 465 -8.07 33.69 10.18
C GLU A 465 -9.08 34.45 9.33
N GLU A 466 -10.36 34.20 9.52
CA GLU A 466 -11.42 34.91 8.80
C GLU A 466 -12.13 35.92 9.69
N LYS A 467 -12.55 37.02 9.06
CA LYS A 467 -13.47 37.99 9.63
C LYS A 467 -14.61 38.20 8.65
N ILE A 468 -15.81 37.80 9.06
CA ILE A 468 -17.03 38.03 8.30
C ILE A 468 -17.31 39.55 8.24
N LEU A 469 -17.58 40.05 7.04
CA LEU A 469 -17.94 41.43 6.76
C LEU A 469 -19.38 41.52 6.22
N ASP A 470 -19.95 42.73 6.23
CA ASP A 470 -21.26 42.97 5.63
C ASP A 470 -21.26 42.79 4.10
N GLY A 471 -22.38 42.30 3.59
CA GLY A 471 -22.66 42.18 2.15
C GLY A 471 -22.08 40.91 1.50
N ASP A 472 -22.15 39.76 2.19
CA ASP A 472 -21.58 38.47 1.75
C ASP A 472 -20.09 38.58 1.42
N ARG A 473 -19.29 39.12 2.35
CA ARG A 473 -17.83 39.28 2.18
C ARG A 473 -17.09 38.70 3.37
N ILE A 474 -15.91 38.15 3.11
CA ILE A 474 -15.02 37.63 4.15
C ILE A 474 -13.63 38.27 3.96
N GLU A 475 -13.07 38.82 5.04
CA GLU A 475 -11.69 39.28 5.10
C GLU A 475 -10.81 38.18 5.67
N LEU A 476 -9.88 37.66 4.87
CA LEU A 476 -8.87 36.70 5.29
C LEU A 476 -7.64 37.45 5.82
N HIS A 477 -7.24 37.18 7.05
CA HIS A 477 -5.99 37.65 7.65
C HIS A 477 -4.96 36.55 7.46
N LEU A 478 -3.92 36.85 6.68
CA LEU A 478 -2.91 35.89 6.25
C LEU A 478 -1.59 36.22 6.93
N LYS A 479 -0.97 35.22 7.56
CA LYS A 479 0.36 35.36 8.16
C LYS A 479 1.24 34.21 7.73
N GLN A 480 2.42 34.51 7.17
CA GLN A 480 3.40 33.49 6.79
C GLN A 480 4.57 33.41 7.78
N SER A 481 5.10 32.20 7.95
CA SER A 481 6.35 31.91 8.65
C SER A 481 6.94 30.61 8.09
N ARG A 482 8.24 30.35 8.27
CA ARG A 482 8.81 29.06 7.83
C ARG A 482 8.15 27.89 8.55
N PHE A 483 7.70 26.88 7.80
CA PHE A 483 7.25 25.63 8.38
C PHE A 483 8.44 24.78 8.83
N LEU A 484 8.43 24.35 10.10
CA LEU A 484 9.43 23.46 10.67
C LEU A 484 8.75 22.25 11.30
N ALA A 485 9.25 21.05 10.99
CA ALA A 485 8.65 19.80 11.45
C ALA A 485 8.77 19.60 12.97
N ASP A 486 9.74 20.24 13.62
CA ASP A 486 9.90 20.24 15.07
C ASP A 486 8.93 21.19 15.80
N GLY A 487 8.11 21.94 15.06
CA GLY A 487 7.20 22.95 15.62
C GLY A 487 7.89 24.22 16.12
N GLY A 488 9.21 24.30 16.01
CA GLY A 488 9.99 25.43 16.48
C GLY A 488 9.87 26.67 15.58
N HIS A 489 10.60 27.71 15.98
CA HIS A 489 10.69 28.97 15.24
C HIS A 489 12.00 29.05 14.44
N ASP A 490 11.98 29.81 13.35
CA ASP A 490 13.17 30.22 12.60
C ASP A 490 13.44 31.69 12.91
N GLU A 491 14.55 31.97 13.60
CA GLU A 491 14.93 33.32 14.04
C GLU A 491 15.19 34.27 12.86
N ALA A 492 15.55 33.75 11.68
CA ALA A 492 15.75 34.56 10.49
C ALA A 492 14.42 35.09 9.91
N ASN A 493 13.30 34.49 10.28
CA ASN A 493 11.94 34.80 9.81
C ASN A 493 11.87 35.06 8.29
N PRO A 494 12.30 34.10 7.45
CA PRO A 494 12.31 34.27 6.00
C PRO A 494 10.90 34.48 5.46
N VAL A 495 10.79 35.29 4.40
CA VAL A 495 9.54 35.62 3.71
C VAL A 495 9.63 35.15 2.26
N TRP A 496 8.53 34.58 1.75
CA TRP A 496 8.40 34.18 0.36
C TRP A 496 7.37 35.06 -0.35
N GLN A 497 7.54 35.23 -1.66
CA GLN A 497 6.48 35.73 -2.53
C GLN A 497 5.63 34.56 -3.00
N VAL A 498 4.40 34.43 -2.45
CA VAL A 498 3.55 33.25 -2.63
C VAL A 498 2.33 33.58 -3.50
N PRO A 499 2.31 33.19 -4.79
CA PRO A 499 1.11 33.32 -5.62
C PRO A 499 0.14 32.19 -5.29
N PHE A 500 -1.16 32.44 -5.12
CA PHE A 500 -2.15 31.38 -4.94
C PHE A 500 -3.59 31.79 -5.30
N GLY A 501 -4.47 30.80 -5.47
CA GLY A 501 -5.90 31.00 -5.65
C GLY A 501 -6.73 30.68 -4.39
N VAL A 502 -7.93 31.25 -4.30
CA VAL A 502 -8.92 30.97 -3.24
C VAL A 502 -10.20 30.40 -3.85
N THR A 503 -10.66 29.24 -3.38
CA THR A 503 -11.93 28.59 -3.75
C THR A 503 -12.95 28.69 -2.63
N THR A 504 -14.23 28.56 -2.99
CA THR A 504 -15.38 28.67 -2.06
C THR A 504 -16.45 27.65 -2.46
N ALA A 505 -17.43 27.40 -1.58
CA ALA A 505 -18.53 26.47 -1.85
C ALA A 505 -19.29 26.74 -3.16
N THR A 506 -19.35 28.01 -3.60
CA THR A 506 -20.07 28.41 -4.83
C THR A 506 -19.41 27.97 -6.14
N ASP A 507 -18.07 27.90 -6.18
CA ASP A 507 -17.30 27.36 -7.30
C ASP A 507 -16.07 26.63 -6.72
N PRO A 508 -16.23 25.34 -6.41
CA PRO A 508 -15.18 24.55 -5.77
C PRO A 508 -14.05 24.16 -6.74
N THR A 509 -14.22 24.44 -8.04
CA THR A 509 -13.30 23.98 -9.10
C THR A 509 -12.42 25.07 -9.68
N HIS A 510 -12.86 26.32 -9.64
CA HIS A 510 -12.08 27.46 -10.13
C HIS A 510 -11.80 28.46 -9.01
N PRO A 511 -10.57 28.97 -8.90
CA PRO A 511 -10.27 30.04 -7.97
C PRO A 511 -11.16 31.26 -8.23
N LYS A 512 -11.97 31.62 -7.23
CA LYS A 512 -12.81 32.82 -7.24
C LYS A 512 -11.95 34.09 -7.27
N ALA A 513 -10.77 34.02 -6.66
CA ALA A 513 -9.80 35.11 -6.66
C ALA A 513 -8.37 34.59 -6.61
N LYS A 514 -7.42 35.41 -7.06
CA LYS A 514 -5.96 35.16 -7.01
C LYS A 514 -5.27 36.22 -6.16
N PHE A 515 -4.26 35.82 -5.41
CA PHE A 515 -3.51 36.69 -4.52
C PHE A 515 -2.00 36.41 -4.61
N LEU A 516 -1.17 37.43 -4.35
CA LEU A 516 0.27 37.32 -4.21
C LEU A 516 0.67 37.85 -2.84
N LEU A 517 0.93 36.93 -1.90
CA LEU A 517 1.38 37.29 -0.56
C LEU A 517 2.87 37.65 -0.62
N MET A 518 3.20 38.93 -0.52
CA MET A 518 4.58 39.44 -0.60
C MET A 518 5.20 39.73 0.78
N LYS A 519 4.36 39.91 1.79
CA LYS A 519 4.75 40.35 3.14
C LYS A 519 4.57 39.21 4.15
N ALA A 520 5.16 39.38 5.34
CA ALA A 520 4.97 38.46 6.46
C ALA A 520 3.50 38.34 6.89
N GLU A 521 2.74 39.43 6.75
CA GLU A 521 1.30 39.47 6.99
C GLU A 521 0.60 40.36 5.94
N ASP A 522 -0.61 39.98 5.55
CA ASP A 522 -1.47 40.79 4.69
C ASP A 522 -2.94 40.43 4.87
N LYS A 523 -3.83 41.26 4.32
CA LYS A 523 -5.28 41.04 4.35
C LYS A 523 -5.83 40.93 2.95
N PHE A 524 -6.76 40.01 2.75
CA PHE A 524 -7.37 39.74 1.46
C PHE A 524 -8.89 39.60 1.58
N ILE A 525 -9.65 40.36 0.79
CA ILE A 525 -11.11 40.31 0.80
C ILE A 525 -11.59 39.36 -0.30
N VAL A 526 -12.50 38.45 0.07
CA VAL A 526 -13.21 37.55 -0.85
C VAL A 526 -14.67 37.95 -0.88
N ASP A 527 -15.15 38.34 -2.06
CA ASP A 527 -16.54 38.78 -2.26
C ASP A 527 -17.50 37.61 -2.53
N GLY A 528 -18.78 37.81 -2.23
CA GLY A 528 -19.88 36.89 -2.50
C GLY A 528 -19.79 35.56 -1.75
N VAL A 529 -19.27 35.55 -0.52
CA VAL A 529 -19.18 34.36 0.35
C VAL A 529 -20.02 34.58 1.59
N LYS A 530 -20.96 33.66 1.84
CA LYS A 530 -21.82 33.72 3.02
C LYS A 530 -21.08 33.25 4.26
N SER A 531 -21.53 33.69 5.43
CA SER A 531 -20.91 33.38 6.73
C SER A 531 -20.86 31.89 7.11
N ASN A 532 -21.58 31.02 6.39
CA ASN A 532 -21.63 29.58 6.61
C ASN A 532 -21.00 28.77 5.47
N GLU A 533 -20.40 29.43 4.47
CA GLU A 533 -19.71 28.78 3.37
C GLU A 533 -18.23 28.63 3.70
N TRP A 534 -17.64 27.48 3.36
CA TRP A 534 -16.21 27.27 3.54
C TRP A 534 -15.39 28.10 2.54
N VAL A 535 -14.21 28.54 2.96
CA VAL A 535 -13.20 29.22 2.14
C VAL A 535 -11.89 28.45 2.18
N LYS A 536 -11.37 28.09 1.01
CA LYS A 536 -10.16 27.28 0.85
C LYS A 536 -9.05 28.11 0.19
N VAL A 537 -7.96 28.33 0.93
CA VAL A 537 -6.72 28.96 0.44
C VAL A 537 -5.82 27.92 -0.22
N ASN A 538 -5.00 28.34 -1.20
CA ASN A 538 -4.16 27.46 -2.02
C ASN A 538 -4.99 26.46 -2.84
N SER A 539 -5.97 26.96 -3.59
CA SER A 539 -6.83 26.14 -4.44
C SER A 539 -6.02 25.21 -5.34
N ASN A 540 -6.45 23.94 -5.43
CA ASN A 540 -5.81 22.87 -6.21
C ASN A 540 -4.35 22.59 -5.81
N PHE A 541 -3.96 22.99 -4.61
CA PHE A 541 -2.59 22.90 -4.10
C PHE A 541 -1.57 23.40 -5.14
N SER A 542 -1.85 24.56 -5.73
CA SER A 542 -1.10 25.10 -6.87
C SER A 542 0.29 25.60 -6.50
N SER A 543 0.53 25.84 -5.21
CA SER A 543 1.69 26.59 -4.71
C SER A 543 2.32 25.92 -3.50
N PHE A 544 3.65 26.04 -3.38
CA PHE A 544 4.48 25.26 -2.45
C PHE A 544 4.45 25.77 -1.00
N PHE A 545 3.28 25.69 -0.35
CA PHE A 545 3.11 26.08 1.05
C PHE A 545 1.99 25.30 1.75
N ARG A 546 2.04 25.26 3.09
CA ARG A 546 1.02 24.63 3.94
C ARG A 546 0.09 25.67 4.54
N VAL A 547 -1.15 25.29 4.83
CA VAL A 547 -2.15 26.19 5.43
C VAL A 547 -2.57 25.71 6.82
N GLN A 548 -2.63 26.65 7.78
CA GLN A 548 -3.25 26.44 9.08
C GLN A 548 -4.49 27.33 9.19
N TYR A 549 -5.66 26.72 9.28
CA TYR A 549 -6.94 27.41 9.48
C TYR A 549 -7.28 27.56 10.96
N SER A 550 -8.15 28.52 11.30
CA SER A 550 -8.82 28.53 12.60
C SER A 550 -9.71 27.28 12.77
N THR A 551 -10.08 26.95 14.02
CA THR A 551 -10.93 25.78 14.31
C THR A 551 -12.28 25.85 13.60
N ASP A 552 -12.92 27.03 13.55
CA ASP A 552 -14.24 27.21 12.93
C ASP A 552 -14.17 27.05 11.40
N MET A 553 -13.13 27.59 10.77
CA MET A 553 -12.87 27.40 9.34
C MET A 553 -12.58 25.93 9.02
N LEU A 554 -11.78 25.26 9.85
CA LEU A 554 -11.48 23.85 9.71
C LEU A 554 -12.76 23.01 9.78
N GLN A 555 -13.66 23.27 10.74
CA GLN A 555 -14.92 22.55 10.85
C GLN A 555 -15.79 22.73 9.60
N SER A 556 -15.87 23.94 9.06
CA SER A 556 -16.61 24.23 7.83
C SER A 556 -16.01 23.52 6.61
N LEU A 557 -14.67 23.41 6.54
CA LEU A 557 -13.98 22.64 5.51
C LEU A 557 -14.24 21.13 5.65
N LEU A 558 -14.27 20.58 6.88
CA LEU A 558 -14.59 19.17 7.14
C LEU A 558 -16.04 18.84 6.74
N ASP A 559 -16.98 19.76 6.94
CA ASP A 559 -18.35 19.61 6.44
C ASP A 559 -18.38 19.58 4.91
N GLY A 560 -17.60 20.44 4.24
CA GLY A 560 -17.44 20.41 2.79
C GLY A 560 -16.78 19.11 2.28
N VAL A 561 -15.84 18.52 3.05
CA VAL A 561 -15.25 17.20 2.74
C VAL A 561 -16.31 16.11 2.84
N LYS A 562 -17.06 16.09 3.95
CA LYS A 562 -18.15 15.14 4.20
C LYS A 562 -19.22 15.17 3.11
N ASN A 563 -19.57 16.38 2.64
CA ASN A 563 -20.56 16.60 1.59
C ASN A 563 -19.99 16.41 0.17
N ARG A 564 -18.69 16.12 0.03
CA ARG A 564 -17.97 16.00 -1.26
C ARG A 564 -18.02 17.26 -2.13
N GLU A 565 -18.00 18.43 -1.49
CA GLU A 565 -18.04 19.73 -2.16
C GLU A 565 -16.64 20.21 -2.58
N LEU A 566 -15.60 19.97 -1.75
CA LEU A 566 -14.23 20.38 -2.06
C LEU A 566 -13.64 19.55 -3.21
N GLY A 567 -12.80 20.16 -4.05
CA GLY A 567 -12.04 19.45 -5.09
C GLY A 567 -11.03 18.44 -4.53
N VAL A 568 -10.65 17.43 -5.33
CA VAL A 568 -9.76 16.33 -4.91
C VAL A 568 -8.44 16.84 -4.30
N LEU A 569 -7.74 17.76 -4.97
CA LEU A 569 -6.47 18.29 -4.47
C LEU A 569 -6.62 19.23 -3.26
N ASP A 570 -7.79 19.84 -3.09
CA ASP A 570 -8.08 20.64 -1.90
C ASP A 570 -8.33 19.74 -0.68
N ARG A 571 -9.03 18.61 -0.86
CA ARG A 571 -9.19 17.57 0.18
C ARG A 571 -7.85 16.90 0.50
N TYR A 572 -7.05 16.60 -0.52
CA TYR A 572 -5.67 16.10 -0.38
C TYR A 572 -4.83 17.04 0.48
N GLN A 573 -4.79 18.33 0.12
CA GLN A 573 -3.97 19.30 0.84
C GLN A 573 -4.43 19.42 2.30
N LEU A 574 -5.75 19.47 2.55
CA LEU A 574 -6.28 19.50 3.91
C LEU A 574 -5.80 18.30 4.73
N ALA A 575 -5.84 17.08 4.17
CA ALA A 575 -5.34 15.88 4.83
C ALA A 575 -3.82 15.93 5.11
N SER A 576 -3.03 16.33 4.12
CA SER A 576 -1.57 16.46 4.24
C SER A 576 -1.17 17.53 5.26
N ASP A 577 -1.81 18.70 5.21
CA ASP A 577 -1.51 19.83 6.10
C ASP A 577 -1.93 19.53 7.53
N LEU A 578 -3.12 18.95 7.76
CA LEU A 578 -3.56 18.56 9.10
C LEU A 578 -2.56 17.60 9.75
N TYR A 579 -2.12 16.55 9.03
CA TYR A 579 -1.13 15.64 9.58
C TYR A 579 0.22 16.34 9.87
N ALA A 580 0.69 17.20 8.97
CA ALA A 580 1.92 17.96 9.18
C ALA A 580 1.83 18.91 10.40
N LEU A 581 0.66 19.51 10.62
CA LEU A 581 0.39 20.36 11.79
C LEU A 581 0.33 19.53 13.09
N VAL A 582 -0.21 18.31 13.06
CA VAL A 582 -0.17 17.36 14.20
C VAL A 582 1.27 16.95 14.51
N LYS A 583 2.04 16.60 13.48
CA LYS A 583 3.46 16.23 13.59
C LYS A 583 4.30 17.34 14.22
N SER A 584 4.04 18.58 13.84
CA SER A 584 4.69 19.77 14.41
C SER A 584 4.04 20.28 15.71
N SER A 585 3.08 19.53 16.28
CA SER A 585 2.37 19.88 17.52
C SER A 585 1.66 21.24 17.50
N ARG A 586 1.30 21.72 16.31
CA ARG A 586 0.56 22.99 16.10
C ARG A 586 -0.95 22.82 16.25
N VAL A 587 -1.45 21.61 15.99
CA VAL A 587 -2.84 21.22 16.21
C VAL A 587 -2.90 19.85 16.89
N SER A 588 -4.00 19.57 17.59
CA SER A 588 -4.21 18.27 18.25
C SER A 588 -4.46 17.16 17.22
N VAL A 589 -4.00 15.95 17.54
CA VAL A 589 -4.24 14.74 16.72
C VAL A 589 -5.72 14.45 16.50
N SER A 590 -6.60 14.87 17.43
CA SER A 590 -8.05 14.73 17.29
C SER A 590 -8.59 15.35 16.00
N HIS A 591 -8.06 16.49 15.54
CA HIS A 591 -8.49 17.08 14.26
C HIS A 591 -8.19 16.18 13.05
N PHE A 592 -7.07 15.44 13.08
CA PHE A 592 -6.75 14.48 12.03
C PHE A 592 -7.66 13.24 12.13
N LEU A 593 -8.02 12.82 13.34
CA LEU A 593 -8.98 11.72 13.54
C LEU A 593 -10.40 12.11 13.11
N ASP A 594 -10.82 13.36 13.31
CA ASP A 594 -12.10 13.87 12.83
C ASP A 594 -12.17 13.85 11.30
N LEU A 595 -11.07 14.22 10.62
CA LEU A 595 -10.95 14.03 9.17
C LEU A 595 -11.16 12.56 8.76
N LEU A 596 -10.55 11.60 9.47
CA LEU A 596 -10.75 10.17 9.19
C LEU A 596 -12.23 9.77 9.31
N THR A 597 -12.96 10.31 10.29
CA THR A 597 -14.37 9.98 10.48
C THR A 597 -15.26 10.49 9.34
N VAL A 598 -14.98 11.67 8.79
CA VAL A 598 -15.78 12.22 7.68
C VAL A 598 -15.41 11.59 6.33
N CYS A 599 -14.22 11.00 6.21
CA CYS A 599 -13.73 10.34 5.00
C CYS A 599 -14.11 8.85 4.89
N GLN A 600 -14.99 8.32 5.75
CA GLN A 600 -15.37 6.89 5.74
C GLN A 600 -15.94 6.40 4.38
N GLU A 601 -16.50 7.30 3.58
CA GLU A 601 -17.00 7.01 2.24
C GLU A 601 -16.12 7.58 1.11
N GLU A 602 -14.95 8.15 1.40
CA GLU A 602 -14.05 8.69 0.36
C GLU A 602 -13.63 7.57 -0.61
N GLU A 603 -13.60 7.88 -1.91
CA GLU A 603 -13.32 6.91 -2.98
C GLU A 603 -12.21 7.38 -3.92
N ASP A 604 -11.61 8.55 -3.65
CA ASP A 604 -10.46 9.04 -4.39
C ASP A 604 -9.13 8.52 -3.81
N TYR A 605 -8.28 7.98 -4.69
CA TYR A 605 -6.97 7.45 -4.34
C TYR A 605 -6.08 8.50 -3.66
N PHE A 606 -6.02 9.71 -4.21
CA PHE A 606 -5.09 10.74 -3.75
C PHE A 606 -5.46 11.19 -2.34
N VAL A 607 -6.76 11.42 -2.09
CA VAL A 607 -7.20 11.81 -0.75
C VAL A 607 -6.86 10.73 0.27
N TRP A 608 -7.09 9.46 -0.08
CA TRP A 608 -6.70 8.34 0.78
C TRP A 608 -5.19 8.17 0.93
N SER A 609 -4.35 8.50 -0.07
CA SER A 609 -2.90 8.40 0.06
C SER A 609 -2.35 9.42 1.05
N ALA A 610 -2.83 10.66 1.02
CA ALA A 610 -2.51 11.68 2.03
C ALA A 610 -2.92 11.23 3.46
N ILE A 611 -4.13 10.68 3.59
CA ILE A 611 -4.64 10.14 4.84
C ILE A 611 -3.80 8.94 5.33
N ASP A 612 -3.49 7.99 4.45
CA ASP A 612 -2.73 6.79 4.77
C ASP A 612 -1.30 7.10 5.20
N SER A 613 -0.69 8.14 4.63
CA SER A 613 0.63 8.63 5.05
C SER A 613 0.64 9.04 6.52
N GLY A 614 -0.38 9.82 6.94
CA GLY A 614 -0.55 10.21 8.35
C GLY A 614 -0.83 9.02 9.28
N ILE A 615 -1.75 8.13 8.88
CA ILE A 615 -2.05 6.87 9.60
C ILE A 615 -0.76 6.05 9.79
N GLY A 616 -0.02 5.86 8.70
CA GLY A 616 1.19 5.06 8.67
C GLY A 616 2.26 5.60 9.58
N SER A 617 2.48 6.92 9.57
CA SER A 617 3.47 7.53 10.45
C SER A 617 3.05 7.50 11.92
N ILE A 618 1.77 7.68 12.25
CA ILE A 618 1.27 7.56 13.64
C ILE A 618 1.46 6.11 14.12
N ALA A 619 0.97 5.13 13.37
CA ALA A 619 1.12 3.71 13.72
C ALA A 619 2.59 3.30 13.84
N HIS A 620 3.43 3.74 12.91
CA HIS A 620 4.87 3.47 12.95
C HIS A 620 5.50 4.02 14.22
N SER A 621 5.14 5.23 14.64
CA SER A 621 5.67 5.78 15.89
C SER A 621 5.13 5.06 17.13
N LEU A 622 3.83 4.72 17.17
CA LEU A 622 3.19 4.06 18.33
C LEU A 622 3.80 2.70 18.67
N LYS A 623 4.35 1.98 17.68
CA LYS A 623 5.01 0.69 17.93
C LYS A 623 6.30 0.78 18.75
N HIS A 624 6.82 1.99 18.99
CA HIS A 624 8.00 2.24 19.83
C HIS A 624 7.67 2.59 21.29
N LEU A 625 6.39 2.52 21.71
CA LEU A 625 5.98 2.74 23.10
C LEU A 625 6.14 1.47 23.96
N ASP A 626 6.51 1.59 25.23
CA ASP A 626 6.76 0.43 26.11
C ASP A 626 5.54 -0.52 26.29
N ASP A 627 4.30 -0.01 26.26
CA ASP A 627 3.05 -0.81 26.20
C ASP A 627 2.53 -0.87 24.75
N GLU A 628 3.39 -1.36 23.84
CA GLU A 628 3.19 -1.38 22.37
C GLU A 628 1.79 -1.88 21.96
N ARG A 629 1.14 -2.74 22.74
CA ARG A 629 -0.03 -3.51 22.29
C ARG A 629 -1.38 -2.86 22.56
N LYS A 630 -1.50 -1.98 23.54
CA LYS A 630 -2.82 -1.44 23.92
C LYS A 630 -3.25 -0.26 23.05
N LEU A 631 -2.46 0.80 23.01
CA LEU A 631 -2.82 2.01 22.27
C LEU A 631 -2.74 1.81 20.76
N LEU A 632 -1.64 1.22 20.26
CA LEU A 632 -1.51 0.86 18.85
C LEU A 632 -2.66 -0.07 18.41
N GLY A 633 -2.99 -1.08 19.21
CA GLY A 633 -4.10 -1.98 18.91
C GLY A 633 -5.46 -1.28 18.84
N ARG A 634 -5.73 -0.28 19.70
CA ARG A 634 -6.95 0.55 19.60
C ARG A 634 -6.95 1.39 18.32
N PHE A 635 -5.82 2.02 18.00
CA PHE A 635 -5.66 2.83 16.80
C PHE A 635 -5.85 1.99 15.52
N GLU A 636 -5.21 0.81 15.44
CA GLU A 636 -5.35 -0.14 14.34
C GLU A 636 -6.82 -0.52 14.11
N ARG A 637 -7.56 -0.86 15.19
CA ARG A 637 -8.99 -1.20 15.09
C ARG A 637 -9.86 -0.03 14.63
N PHE A 638 -9.59 1.17 15.16
CA PHE A 638 -10.30 2.37 14.75
C PHE A 638 -10.14 2.64 13.25
N VAL A 639 -8.90 2.57 12.75
CA VAL A 639 -8.62 2.79 11.32
C VAL A 639 -9.19 1.69 10.44
N CYS A 640 -9.10 0.41 10.83
CA CYS A 640 -9.73 -0.69 10.09
C CYS A 640 -11.24 -0.44 9.91
N LYS A 641 -11.94 0.01 10.96
CA LYS A 641 -13.38 0.37 10.90
C LYS A 641 -13.68 1.49 9.90
N MET A 642 -12.76 2.42 9.68
CA MET A 642 -12.91 3.50 8.70
C MET A 642 -12.66 3.02 7.26
N ILE A 643 -11.72 2.10 7.06
CA ILE A 643 -11.27 1.66 5.72
C ILE A 643 -12.13 0.50 5.16
N GLU A 644 -12.61 -0.40 6.02
CA GLU A 644 -13.34 -1.61 5.65
C GLU A 644 -14.51 -1.38 4.66
N PRO A 645 -15.37 -0.36 4.82
CA PRO A 645 -16.50 -0.14 3.91
C PRO A 645 -16.07 0.04 2.45
N VAL A 646 -15.05 0.88 2.22
CA VAL A 646 -14.53 1.18 0.88
C VAL A 646 -13.75 -0.02 0.34
N ALA A 647 -12.90 -0.64 1.16
CA ALA A 647 -12.14 -1.84 0.75
C ALA A 647 -13.07 -3.00 0.34
N ALA A 648 -14.16 -3.23 1.07
CA ALA A 648 -15.16 -4.25 0.75
C ALA A 648 -15.90 -3.96 -0.55
N LYS A 649 -16.20 -2.68 -0.85
CA LYS A 649 -16.84 -2.24 -2.11
C LYS A 649 -15.93 -2.50 -3.33
N LEU A 650 -14.63 -2.25 -3.17
CA LEU A 650 -13.63 -2.42 -4.23
C LEU A 650 -13.34 -3.90 -4.52
N GLY A 651 -13.28 -4.73 -3.48
CA GLY A 651 -12.98 -6.16 -3.59
C GLY A 651 -11.51 -6.42 -3.99
N TRP A 652 -11.20 -7.66 -4.37
CA TRP A 652 -9.82 -8.09 -4.72
C TRP A 652 -9.55 -8.19 -6.22
N GLU A 653 -10.60 -8.15 -7.04
CA GLU A 653 -10.48 -8.31 -8.48
C GLU A 653 -10.70 -6.95 -9.19
N PRO A 654 -9.94 -6.66 -10.26
CA PRO A 654 -10.24 -5.52 -11.11
C PRO A 654 -11.58 -5.74 -11.82
N LYS A 655 -12.34 -4.65 -11.99
CA LYS A 655 -13.61 -4.66 -12.72
C LYS A 655 -13.40 -4.16 -14.16
N GLU A 656 -14.27 -4.57 -15.08
CA GLU A 656 -14.21 -4.09 -16.46
C GLU A 656 -14.41 -2.56 -16.52
N GLY A 657 -13.57 -1.87 -17.29
CA GLY A 657 -13.59 -0.40 -17.42
C GLY A 657 -13.05 0.37 -16.21
N GLU A 658 -12.46 -0.32 -15.23
CA GLU A 658 -11.89 0.32 -14.05
C GLU A 658 -10.65 1.17 -14.38
N THR A 659 -10.54 2.34 -13.74
CA THR A 659 -9.37 3.23 -13.91
C THR A 659 -8.18 2.77 -13.06
N ILE A 660 -6.96 3.16 -13.47
CA ILE A 660 -5.73 2.89 -12.72
C ILE A 660 -5.80 3.33 -11.25
N HIS A 661 -6.47 4.45 -10.95
CA HIS A 661 -6.58 4.98 -9.59
C HIS A 661 -7.48 4.14 -8.68
N ILE A 662 -8.51 3.48 -9.22
CA ILE A 662 -9.32 2.54 -8.43
C ILE A 662 -8.47 1.30 -8.11
N GLY A 663 -7.65 0.85 -9.07
CA GLY A 663 -6.59 -0.15 -8.88
C GLY A 663 -5.67 0.18 -7.71
N ARG A 664 -5.10 1.39 -7.72
CA ARG A 664 -4.20 1.91 -6.68
C ARG A 664 -4.90 2.07 -5.33
N LEU A 665 -6.13 2.60 -5.29
CA LEU A 665 -6.90 2.71 -4.06
C LEU A 665 -7.15 1.35 -3.43
N ARG A 666 -7.55 0.35 -4.21
CA ARG A 666 -7.71 -1.03 -3.74
C ARG A 666 -6.43 -1.54 -3.10
N ALA A 667 -5.30 -1.40 -3.79
CA ALA A 667 -4.00 -1.85 -3.29
C ALA A 667 -3.61 -1.14 -1.99
N LEU A 668 -3.81 0.19 -1.92
CA LEU A 668 -3.52 1.02 -0.75
C LEU A 668 -4.33 0.58 0.47
N LEU A 669 -5.66 0.50 0.35
CA LEU A 669 -6.54 0.16 1.47
C LEU A 669 -6.34 -1.27 1.97
N LEU A 670 -6.23 -2.25 1.04
CA LEU A 670 -5.94 -3.64 1.42
C LEU A 670 -4.56 -3.78 2.06
N SER A 671 -3.56 -2.99 1.62
CA SER A 671 -2.25 -2.94 2.25
C SER A 671 -2.29 -2.40 3.67
N ARG A 672 -3.05 -1.34 3.92
CA ARG A 672 -3.23 -0.84 5.29
C ARG A 672 -3.92 -1.87 6.19
N LEU A 673 -4.99 -2.49 5.73
CA LEU A 673 -5.68 -3.56 6.46
C LEU A 673 -4.75 -4.74 6.77
N SER A 674 -3.96 -5.17 5.79
CA SER A 674 -2.99 -6.26 5.97
C SER A 674 -1.93 -5.88 7.00
N HIS A 675 -1.37 -4.67 6.92
CA HIS A 675 -0.35 -4.19 7.84
C HIS A 675 -0.89 -4.07 9.28
N PHE A 676 -2.18 -3.74 9.44
CA PHE A 676 -2.90 -3.75 10.72
C PHE A 676 -3.47 -5.11 11.11
N ARG A 677 -2.97 -6.19 10.51
CA ARG A 677 -3.27 -7.59 10.88
C ARG A 677 -4.75 -7.96 10.77
N HIS A 678 -5.48 -7.32 9.87
CA HIS A 678 -6.87 -7.67 9.58
C HIS A 678 -6.96 -9.10 9.03
N GLN A 679 -7.46 -10.02 9.86
CA GLN A 679 -7.41 -11.47 9.60
C GLN A 679 -8.06 -11.88 8.27
N PRO A 680 -9.23 -11.37 7.87
CA PRO A 680 -9.81 -11.69 6.56
C PRO A 680 -8.91 -11.31 5.38
N THR A 681 -8.21 -10.17 5.47
CA THR A 681 -7.29 -9.72 4.42
C THR A 681 -6.07 -10.63 4.32
N ILE A 682 -5.47 -11.01 5.46
CA ILE A 682 -4.32 -11.92 5.49
C ILE A 682 -4.69 -13.30 4.92
N GLN A 683 -5.85 -13.85 5.30
CA GLN A 683 -6.30 -15.15 4.80
C GLN A 683 -6.53 -15.14 3.29
N MET A 684 -7.07 -14.04 2.75
CA MET A 684 -7.23 -13.88 1.31
C MET A 684 -5.88 -13.76 0.59
N ALA A 685 -4.93 -13.00 1.14
CA ALA A 685 -3.58 -12.90 0.59
C ALA A 685 -2.88 -14.27 0.56
N LEU A 686 -2.96 -15.04 1.65
CA LEU A 686 -2.45 -16.42 1.73
C LEU A 686 -3.10 -17.31 0.66
N SER A 687 -4.42 -17.27 0.52
CA SER A 687 -5.12 -18.06 -0.48
C SER A 687 -4.66 -17.75 -1.91
N LYS A 688 -4.42 -16.47 -2.23
CA LYS A 688 -3.93 -16.03 -3.55
C LYS A 688 -2.47 -16.43 -3.77
N PHE A 689 -1.62 -16.25 -2.75
CA PHE A 689 -0.21 -16.66 -2.83
C PHE A 689 -0.07 -18.17 -3.01
N ASN A 690 -0.83 -18.98 -2.28
CA ASN A 690 -0.81 -20.43 -2.44
C ASN A 690 -1.32 -20.85 -3.82
N ALA A 691 -2.33 -20.16 -4.37
CA ALA A 691 -2.78 -20.41 -5.74
C ALA A 691 -1.68 -20.12 -6.79
N LEU A 692 -0.88 -19.07 -6.59
CA LEU A 692 0.30 -18.78 -7.42
C LEU A 692 1.33 -19.92 -7.33
N VAL A 693 1.74 -20.29 -6.12
CA VAL A 693 2.85 -21.23 -5.90
C VAL A 693 2.46 -22.69 -6.24
N GLU A 694 1.23 -23.11 -5.90
CA GLU A 694 0.80 -24.51 -6.06
C GLU A 694 0.14 -24.79 -7.41
N LYS A 695 -0.52 -23.79 -8.01
CA LYS A 695 -1.35 -23.97 -9.22
C LYS A 695 -0.90 -23.12 -10.40
N GLY A 696 0.10 -22.25 -10.23
CA GLY A 696 0.53 -21.31 -11.27
C GLY A 696 -0.54 -20.26 -11.61
N VAL A 697 -1.50 -20.01 -10.72
CA VAL A 697 -2.52 -18.98 -10.95
C VAL A 697 -1.93 -17.62 -10.57
N ASP A 698 -1.64 -16.81 -11.58
CA ASP A 698 -1.03 -15.50 -11.36
C ASP A 698 -1.88 -14.58 -10.47
N VAL A 699 -1.17 -13.77 -9.68
CA VAL A 699 -1.78 -12.68 -8.92
C VAL A 699 -1.90 -11.45 -9.80
N VAL A 700 -2.98 -10.68 -9.60
CA VAL A 700 -3.12 -9.34 -10.18
C VAL A 700 -1.86 -8.53 -9.86
N PRO A 701 -1.10 -8.06 -10.87
CA PRO A 701 0.18 -7.40 -10.65
C PRO A 701 0.15 -6.26 -9.63
N ASP A 702 -0.90 -5.44 -9.64
CA ASP A 702 -1.11 -4.32 -8.70
C ASP A 702 -1.22 -4.76 -7.24
N LEU A 703 -1.63 -6.00 -6.99
CA LEU A 703 -1.77 -6.57 -5.64
C LEU A 703 -0.58 -7.42 -5.22
N ARG A 704 0.40 -7.68 -6.10
CA ARG A 704 1.52 -8.60 -5.79
C ARG A 704 2.34 -8.14 -4.59
N LYS A 705 2.76 -6.86 -4.58
CA LYS A 705 3.54 -6.28 -3.47
C LYS A 705 2.79 -6.42 -2.14
N LEU A 706 1.50 -6.12 -2.14
CA LEU A 706 0.61 -6.32 -0.98
C LEU A 706 0.62 -7.79 -0.53
N ILE A 707 0.34 -8.72 -1.45
CA ILE A 707 0.20 -10.14 -1.12
C ILE A 707 1.51 -10.70 -0.56
N PHE A 708 2.64 -10.40 -1.21
CA PHE A 708 3.95 -10.93 -0.81
C PHE A 708 4.37 -10.39 0.56
N ARG A 709 4.08 -9.12 0.85
CA ARG A 709 4.27 -8.53 2.18
C ARG A 709 3.37 -9.18 3.23
N ALA A 710 2.09 -9.38 2.91
CA ALA A 710 1.14 -10.01 3.81
C ALA A 710 1.58 -11.42 4.22
N VAL A 711 1.97 -12.25 3.25
CA VAL A 711 2.40 -13.63 3.52
C VAL A 711 3.77 -13.69 4.19
N GLY A 712 4.70 -12.78 3.87
CA GLY A 712 5.98 -12.69 4.58
C GLY A 712 5.83 -12.40 6.08
N SER A 713 4.77 -11.67 6.46
CA SER A 713 4.48 -11.33 7.85
C SER A 713 3.95 -12.51 8.69
N THR A 714 3.63 -13.66 8.08
CA THR A 714 3.11 -14.83 8.82
C THR A 714 4.20 -15.69 9.45
N ASN A 715 5.47 -15.40 9.16
CA ASN A 715 6.64 -16.14 9.67
C ASN A 715 6.60 -17.65 9.35
N ASP A 716 6.05 -18.03 8.19
CA ASP A 716 6.01 -19.42 7.75
C ASP A 716 7.25 -19.75 6.90
N GLU A 717 8.05 -20.73 7.34
CA GLU A 717 9.27 -21.15 6.65
C GLU A 717 9.03 -21.58 5.20
N LYS A 718 7.90 -22.21 4.89
CA LYS A 718 7.55 -22.64 3.52
C LYS A 718 7.26 -21.44 2.64
N ILE A 719 6.61 -20.41 3.18
CA ILE A 719 6.33 -19.17 2.45
C ILE A 719 7.65 -18.43 2.16
N ILE A 720 8.55 -18.33 3.15
CA ILE A 720 9.86 -17.72 2.95
C ILE A 720 10.67 -18.49 1.89
N ALA A 721 10.67 -19.82 1.93
CA ALA A 721 11.31 -20.64 0.89
C ALA A 721 10.69 -20.41 -0.50
N ALA A 722 9.36 -20.31 -0.59
CA ALA A 722 8.67 -20.03 -1.84
C ALA A 722 9.00 -18.64 -2.40
N LEU A 723 9.09 -17.61 -1.55
CA LEU A 723 9.50 -16.26 -1.97
C LEU A 723 10.94 -16.24 -2.49
N LYS A 724 11.88 -16.93 -1.82
CA LYS A 724 13.26 -17.08 -2.29
C LYS A 724 13.31 -17.77 -3.66
N ASN A 725 12.55 -18.86 -3.82
CA ASN A 725 12.48 -19.58 -5.09
C ASN A 725 11.90 -18.72 -6.22
N LEU A 726 10.79 -17.99 -5.97
CA LEU A 726 10.21 -17.08 -6.96
C LEU A 726 11.20 -15.97 -7.36
N MET A 727 11.93 -15.42 -6.39
CA MET A 727 12.95 -14.40 -6.66
C MET A 727 14.05 -14.92 -7.61
N GLU A 728 14.54 -16.14 -7.39
CA GLU A 728 15.61 -16.70 -8.24
C GLU A 728 15.14 -17.20 -9.62
N THR A 729 13.82 -17.42 -9.81
CA THR A 729 13.29 -18.10 -11.01
C THR A 729 12.37 -17.25 -11.88
N SER A 730 11.90 -16.08 -11.41
CA SER A 730 10.85 -15.32 -12.12
C SER A 730 11.27 -14.70 -13.45
N GLY A 731 12.56 -14.34 -13.58
CA GLY A 731 13.12 -13.62 -14.72
C GLY A 731 12.54 -12.22 -14.94
N CYS A 732 11.87 -11.65 -13.95
CA CYS A 732 11.17 -10.36 -14.03
C CYS A 732 11.47 -9.52 -12.78
N ALA A 733 12.21 -8.44 -12.96
CA ALA A 733 12.66 -7.58 -11.87
C ALA A 733 11.51 -7.16 -10.93
N GLN A 734 10.33 -6.81 -11.45
CA GLN A 734 9.18 -6.38 -10.63
C GLN A 734 8.66 -7.47 -9.68
N VAL A 735 8.77 -8.75 -10.08
CA VAL A 735 8.42 -9.89 -9.21
C VAL A 735 9.50 -10.08 -8.15
N GLU A 736 10.78 -10.00 -8.54
CA GLU A 736 11.94 -10.15 -7.65
C GLU A 736 11.93 -9.10 -6.54
N LEU A 737 11.73 -7.82 -6.88
CA LEU A 737 11.61 -6.73 -5.91
C LEU A 737 10.42 -6.92 -4.96
N SER A 738 9.31 -7.46 -5.45
CA SER A 738 8.15 -7.80 -4.60
C SER A 738 8.50 -8.92 -3.61
N CYS A 739 9.32 -9.90 -4.02
CA CYS A 739 9.81 -10.95 -3.14
C CYS A 739 10.71 -10.39 -2.04
N VAL A 740 11.67 -9.51 -2.37
CA VAL A 740 12.55 -8.86 -1.38
C VAL A 740 11.74 -8.13 -0.31
N LEU A 741 10.75 -7.35 -0.74
CA LEU A 741 9.84 -6.65 0.17
C LEU A 741 9.02 -7.62 1.05
N GLY A 742 8.60 -8.76 0.49
CA GLY A 742 7.92 -9.82 1.21
C GLY A 742 8.80 -10.47 2.28
N LEU A 743 10.03 -10.84 1.92
CA LEU A 743 11.02 -11.43 2.83
C LEU A 743 11.29 -10.52 4.04
N GLY A 744 11.44 -9.21 3.80
CA GLY A 744 11.67 -8.24 4.87
C GLY A 744 10.47 -7.97 5.79
N GLN A 745 9.28 -8.55 5.55
CA GLN A 745 8.16 -8.48 6.50
C GLN A 745 8.22 -9.53 7.61
N CYS A 746 9.17 -10.47 7.55
CA CYS A 746 9.33 -11.49 8.58
C CYS A 746 9.66 -10.82 9.93
N SER A 747 8.94 -11.23 10.98
CA SER A 747 9.09 -10.72 12.34
C SER A 747 9.75 -11.72 13.30
N ASP A 748 9.98 -12.96 12.85
CA ASP A 748 10.84 -13.91 13.56
C ASP A 748 12.32 -13.54 13.34
N LEU A 749 13.03 -13.19 14.42
CA LEU A 749 14.39 -12.65 14.32
C LEU A 749 15.41 -13.66 13.78
N LYS A 750 15.20 -14.96 14.01
CA LYS A 750 16.11 -16.00 13.53
C LYS A 750 15.92 -16.22 12.02
N MET A 751 14.68 -16.31 11.58
CA MET A 751 14.36 -16.37 10.14
C MET A 751 14.81 -15.09 9.43
N LEU A 752 14.67 -13.93 10.07
CA LEU A 752 15.13 -12.66 9.53
C LEU A 752 16.66 -12.64 9.37
N GLU A 753 17.41 -13.18 10.33
CA GLU A 753 18.87 -13.38 10.20
C GLU A 753 19.22 -14.26 9.00
N ASP A 754 18.53 -15.39 8.81
CA ASP A 754 18.72 -16.26 7.64
C ASP A 754 18.37 -15.56 6.32
N ILE A 755 17.39 -14.65 6.32
CA ILE A 755 17.01 -13.84 5.16
C ILE A 755 18.10 -12.81 4.83
N PHE A 756 18.62 -12.10 5.83
CA PHE A 756 19.70 -11.13 5.64
C PHE A 756 21.00 -11.81 5.21
N ASN A 757 21.35 -12.96 5.80
CA ASN A 757 22.49 -13.76 5.36
C ASN A 757 22.33 -14.23 3.92
N TYR A 758 21.15 -14.69 3.54
CA TYR A 758 20.84 -15.07 2.15
C TYR A 758 20.95 -13.88 1.19
N GLY A 759 20.32 -12.75 1.50
CA GLY A 759 20.28 -11.59 0.61
C GLY A 759 21.61 -10.86 0.49
N VAL A 760 22.22 -10.53 1.64
CA VAL A 760 23.39 -9.64 1.73
C VAL A 760 24.71 -10.42 1.65
N ILE A 761 24.88 -11.44 2.51
CA ILE A 761 26.17 -12.15 2.68
C ILE A 761 26.40 -13.13 1.54
N GLN A 762 25.39 -13.89 1.14
CA GLN A 762 25.48 -14.81 -0.01
C GLN A 762 25.29 -14.11 -1.36
N GLY A 763 25.00 -12.80 -1.37
CA GLY A 763 24.86 -12.00 -2.59
C GLY A 763 23.68 -12.41 -3.48
N LYS A 764 22.57 -12.88 -2.90
CA LYS A 764 21.38 -13.32 -3.64
C LYS A 764 20.45 -12.18 -4.04
N ILE A 765 20.56 -11.04 -3.37
CA ILE A 765 19.89 -9.79 -3.76
C ILE A 765 20.97 -8.88 -4.33
N ARG A 766 20.69 -8.24 -5.48
CA ARG A 766 21.61 -7.28 -6.10
C ARG A 766 21.86 -6.10 -5.16
N ASP A 767 23.09 -5.59 -5.15
CA ASP A 767 23.50 -4.53 -4.22
C ASP A 767 22.60 -3.28 -4.33
N GLN A 768 22.20 -2.93 -5.56
CA GLN A 768 21.29 -1.82 -5.87
C GLN A 768 19.87 -1.94 -5.26
N ASP A 769 19.48 -3.12 -4.76
CA ASP A 769 18.15 -3.46 -4.25
C ASP A 769 18.17 -3.83 -2.75
N LEU A 770 19.33 -3.87 -2.10
CA LEU A 770 19.47 -4.22 -0.68
C LEU A 770 18.70 -3.26 0.25
N TYR A 771 18.59 -1.99 -0.13
CA TYR A 771 17.83 -0.99 0.61
C TYR A 771 16.37 -1.40 0.84
N LEU A 772 15.77 -2.18 -0.08
CA LEU A 772 14.39 -2.66 0.05
C LEU A 772 14.22 -3.62 1.23
N LEU A 773 15.24 -4.40 1.56
CA LEU A 773 15.21 -5.30 2.71
C LEU A 773 15.21 -4.49 4.01
N PHE A 774 16.02 -3.44 4.10
CA PHE A 774 16.02 -2.51 5.24
C PHE A 774 14.69 -1.76 5.37
N ALA A 775 14.16 -1.26 4.25
CA ALA A 775 12.88 -0.55 4.21
C ALA A 775 11.72 -1.45 4.66
N ALA A 776 11.67 -2.69 4.14
CA ALA A 776 10.64 -3.66 4.51
C ALA A 776 10.70 -4.03 6.00
N THR A 777 11.92 -4.19 6.54
CA THR A 777 12.13 -4.57 7.95
C THR A 777 11.68 -3.48 8.91
N HIS A 778 11.95 -2.21 8.60
CA HIS A 778 11.39 -1.10 9.37
C HIS A 778 9.88 -0.99 9.24
N GLY A 779 9.33 -1.38 8.10
CA GLY A 779 7.89 -1.54 7.89
C GLY A 779 7.30 -2.84 8.43
N ALA A 780 8.03 -3.66 9.18
CA ALA A 780 7.48 -4.86 9.82
C ALA A 780 6.64 -4.51 11.07
N PRO A 781 5.75 -5.41 11.53
CA PRO A 781 4.84 -5.13 12.65
C PRO A 781 5.50 -4.85 14.00
N MET A 782 6.75 -5.27 14.18
CA MET A 782 7.45 -5.18 15.47
C MET A 782 8.65 -4.22 15.40
N ALA A 783 8.81 -3.36 16.43
CA ALA A 783 9.93 -2.43 16.52
C ALA A 783 11.30 -3.12 16.59
N CYS A 784 11.35 -4.34 17.14
CA CYS A 784 12.59 -5.12 17.26
C CYS A 784 13.22 -5.47 15.89
N CYS A 785 12.43 -5.56 14.82
CA CYS A 785 12.91 -5.81 13.47
C CYS A 785 13.84 -4.68 12.99
N GLY A 786 13.47 -3.41 13.22
CA GLY A 786 14.32 -2.26 12.88
C GLY A 786 15.64 -2.25 13.64
N HIS A 787 15.60 -2.61 14.94
CA HIS A 787 16.82 -2.75 15.75
C HIS A 787 17.72 -3.89 15.26
N PHE A 788 17.14 -5.02 14.85
CA PHE A 788 17.88 -6.10 14.19
C PHE A 788 18.58 -5.59 12.92
N ALA A 789 17.86 -4.90 12.04
CA ALA A 789 18.41 -4.39 10.78
C ALA A 789 19.57 -3.42 11.02
N TRP A 790 19.43 -2.52 12.00
CA TRP A 790 20.50 -1.60 12.40
C TRP A 790 21.72 -2.34 12.95
N ASN A 791 21.52 -3.33 13.82
CA ASN A 791 22.64 -4.12 14.35
C ASN A 791 23.33 -4.95 13.25
N PHE A 792 22.56 -5.52 12.32
CA PHE A 792 23.13 -6.21 11.16
C PHE A 792 23.98 -5.25 10.32
N PHE A 793 23.48 -4.05 10.05
CA PHE A 793 24.23 -3.01 9.32
C PHE A 793 25.53 -2.63 10.06
N LYS A 794 25.47 -2.36 11.37
CA LYS A 794 26.66 -2.07 12.19
C LYS A 794 27.70 -3.19 12.12
N ASN A 795 27.26 -4.44 12.28
CA ASN A 795 28.15 -5.60 12.31
C ASN A 795 28.79 -5.90 10.95
N ASN A 796 28.16 -5.46 9.85
CA ASN A 796 28.63 -5.68 8.49
C ASN A 796 29.03 -4.37 7.79
N PHE A 797 29.32 -3.31 8.53
CA PHE A 797 29.54 -1.98 7.97
C PHE A 797 30.66 -1.94 6.93
N ALA A 798 31.78 -2.62 7.22
CA ALA A 798 32.91 -2.74 6.29
C ALA A 798 32.51 -3.36 4.94
N LEU A 799 31.58 -4.33 4.94
CA LEU A 799 31.08 -4.95 3.71
C LEU A 799 30.30 -3.96 2.85
N PHE A 800 29.47 -3.10 3.46
CA PHE A 800 28.72 -2.07 2.73
C PHE A 800 29.68 -1.03 2.11
N ILE A 801 30.69 -0.60 2.86
CA ILE A 801 31.72 0.32 2.32
C ILE A 801 32.51 -0.33 1.18
N GLU A 802 32.88 -1.60 1.29
CA GLU A 802 33.59 -2.34 0.24
C GLU A 802 32.76 -2.45 -1.05
N LYS A 803 31.49 -2.86 -0.93
CA LYS A 803 30.57 -3.03 -2.07
C LYS A 803 30.25 -1.72 -2.77
N ASP A 804 29.92 -0.70 -1.98
CA ASP A 804 29.46 0.59 -2.49
C ASP A 804 30.65 1.52 -2.86
N GLY A 805 31.86 1.15 -2.46
CA GLY A 805 33.12 1.87 -2.66
C GLY A 805 33.34 3.03 -1.70
N SER A 806 32.28 3.71 -1.26
CA SER A 806 32.35 4.75 -0.22
C SER A 806 30.96 5.11 0.33
N VAL A 807 30.94 5.89 1.43
CA VAL A 807 29.70 6.49 1.98
C VAL A 807 29.03 7.50 1.03
N ASN A 808 29.74 7.93 -0.02
CA ASN A 808 29.25 8.84 -1.06
C ASN A 808 28.57 8.09 -2.22
N SER A 809 28.26 6.81 -2.05
CA SER A 809 27.51 6.06 -3.06
C SER A 809 26.01 6.26 -2.87
N SER A 810 25.27 6.48 -3.95
CA SER A 810 23.80 6.54 -3.89
C SER A 810 23.19 5.25 -3.33
N VAL A 811 23.79 4.08 -3.64
CA VAL A 811 23.36 2.78 -3.08
C VAL A 811 23.56 2.73 -1.57
N PHE A 812 24.70 3.23 -1.08
CA PHE A 812 24.99 3.34 0.35
C PHE A 812 24.02 4.31 1.03
N LEU A 813 23.81 5.49 0.45
CA LEU A 813 22.93 6.53 0.99
C LEU A 813 21.48 6.04 1.09
N HIS A 814 21.00 5.27 0.12
CA HIS A 814 19.68 4.61 0.22
C HIS A 814 19.64 3.60 1.39
N CYS A 815 20.64 2.73 1.53
CA CYS A 815 20.69 1.80 2.66
C CYS A 815 20.75 2.54 4.01
N PHE A 816 21.57 3.60 4.09
CA PHE A 816 21.70 4.48 5.25
C PHE A 816 20.35 5.14 5.63
N GLU A 817 19.64 5.70 4.65
CA GLU A 817 18.33 6.32 4.87
C GLU A 817 17.34 5.31 5.46
N TYR A 818 17.20 4.14 4.84
CA TYR A 818 16.22 3.15 5.27
C TYR A 818 16.60 2.41 6.55
N VAL A 819 17.90 2.27 6.87
CA VAL A 819 18.32 1.64 8.13
C VAL A 819 18.20 2.59 9.34
N THR A 820 18.23 3.90 9.12
CA THR A 820 18.19 4.89 10.22
C THR A 820 16.84 5.57 10.38
N SER A 821 16.08 5.77 9.30
CA SER A 821 14.87 6.60 9.32
C SER A 821 13.75 6.03 10.19
N GLY A 822 13.74 4.73 10.49
CA GLY A 822 12.65 4.10 11.22
C GLY A 822 12.64 4.29 12.74
N PHE A 823 13.63 4.93 13.35
CA PHE A 823 13.67 5.10 14.81
C PHE A 823 12.87 6.31 15.31
N CYS A 824 12.44 6.25 16.58
CA CYS A 824 11.60 7.28 17.23
C CYS A 824 12.08 7.65 18.65
N SER A 825 13.37 7.49 18.97
CA SER A 825 13.91 7.82 20.30
C SER A 825 15.24 8.56 20.24
N ASN A 826 15.47 9.50 21.16
CA ASN A 826 16.72 10.23 21.25
C ASN A 826 17.92 9.30 21.55
N ALA A 827 17.70 8.17 22.23
CA ALA A 827 18.73 7.16 22.47
C ALA A 827 19.28 6.59 21.15
N MET A 828 18.39 6.24 20.20
CA MET A 828 18.80 5.77 18.87
C MET A 828 19.47 6.86 18.05
N ALA A 829 18.96 8.10 18.13
CA ALA A 829 19.61 9.23 17.46
C ALA A 829 21.06 9.44 17.94
N LYS A 830 21.32 9.21 19.24
CA LYS A 830 22.66 9.26 19.82
C LYS A 830 23.53 8.07 19.37
N ASP A 831 23.02 6.84 19.42
CA ASP A 831 23.75 5.63 18.99
C ASP A 831 24.20 5.73 17.52
N ILE A 832 23.32 6.20 16.62
CA ILE A 832 23.64 6.39 15.21
C ILE A 832 24.77 7.42 15.04
N MET A 833 24.68 8.58 15.70
CA MET A 833 25.76 9.58 15.62
C MET A 833 27.08 9.07 16.17
N GLU A 834 27.07 8.37 17.31
CA GLU A 834 28.28 7.86 17.94
C GLU A 834 28.93 6.75 17.10
N PHE A 835 28.12 5.89 16.48
CA PHE A 835 28.59 4.87 15.56
C PHE A 835 29.36 5.47 14.38
N PHE A 836 28.74 6.38 13.61
CA PHE A 836 29.41 6.95 12.43
C PHE A 836 30.62 7.81 12.79
N LYS A 837 30.60 8.52 13.92
CA LYS A 837 31.79 9.24 14.44
C LYS A 837 32.95 8.33 14.80
N LYS A 838 32.67 7.08 15.16
CA LYS A 838 33.68 6.09 15.54
C LYS A 838 34.23 5.34 14.33
N GLU A 839 33.36 4.96 13.40
CA GLU A 839 33.72 4.09 12.28
C GLU A 839 34.25 4.83 11.05
N LEU A 840 33.98 6.13 10.90
CA LEU A 840 34.43 6.93 9.76
C LEU A 840 35.60 7.84 10.11
N ASP A 841 36.50 8.03 9.14
CA ASP A 841 37.49 9.10 9.18
C ASP A 841 36.83 10.49 9.02
N GLU A 842 37.59 11.56 9.27
CA GLU A 842 37.09 12.94 9.23
C GLU A 842 36.48 13.34 7.87
N HIS A 843 37.08 12.88 6.77
CA HIS A 843 36.62 13.22 5.41
C HIS A 843 35.33 12.48 5.06
N SER A 844 35.26 11.18 5.34
CA SER A 844 34.05 10.38 5.14
C SER A 844 32.90 10.84 6.04
N LEU A 845 33.19 11.20 7.29
CA LEU A 845 32.19 11.74 8.21
C LEU A 845 31.65 13.10 7.75
N LYS A 846 32.51 13.98 7.23
CA LYS A 846 32.09 15.25 6.64
C LYS A 846 31.18 15.04 5.42
N THR A 847 31.51 14.07 4.57
CA THR A 847 30.69 13.70 3.40
C THR A 847 29.30 13.21 3.78
N LEU A 848 29.16 12.53 4.93
CA LEU A 848 27.87 12.04 5.43
C LEU A 848 27.17 13.02 6.39
N GLU A 849 27.74 14.22 6.64
CA GLU A 849 27.29 15.11 7.71
C GLU A 849 25.81 15.52 7.56
N ARG A 850 25.39 15.94 6.36
CA ARG A 850 24.02 16.39 6.12
C ARG A 850 23.02 15.24 6.22
N PRO A 851 23.17 14.08 5.53
CA PRO A 851 22.31 12.92 5.72
C PRO A 851 22.21 12.49 7.19
N LEU A 852 23.34 12.48 7.92
CA LEU A 852 23.37 12.12 9.34
C LEU A 852 22.55 13.08 10.20
N ARG A 853 22.66 14.38 9.96
CA ARG A 853 21.87 15.40 10.67
C ARG A 853 20.37 15.26 10.36
N GLN A 854 20.02 15.03 9.10
CA GLN A 854 18.62 14.85 8.67
C GLN A 854 17.99 13.60 9.30
N ALA A 855 18.72 12.48 9.37
CA ALA A 855 18.26 11.27 10.03
C ALA A 855 18.02 11.50 11.53
N VAL A 856 18.99 12.11 12.23
CA VAL A 856 18.90 12.43 13.66
C VAL A 856 17.76 13.38 13.98
N GLU A 857 17.59 14.43 13.17
CA GLU A 857 16.51 15.39 13.31
C GLU A 857 15.15 14.72 13.11
N SER A 858 15.01 13.90 12.07
CA SER A 858 13.78 13.16 11.79
C SER A 858 13.37 12.22 12.93
N ILE A 859 14.33 11.53 13.55
CA ILE A 859 14.09 10.67 14.72
C ILE A 859 13.54 11.49 15.90
N LYS A 860 14.12 12.66 16.18
CA LYS A 860 13.68 13.56 17.27
C LYS A 860 12.29 14.17 17.02
N VAL A 861 11.97 14.46 15.76
CA VAL A 861 10.62 14.91 15.39
C VAL A 861 9.59 13.80 15.67
N LYS A 862 9.91 12.53 15.36
CA LYS A 862 9.02 11.39 15.67
C LYS A 862 8.85 11.14 17.16
N GLU A 863 9.92 11.29 17.94
CA GLU A 863 9.85 11.25 19.41
C GLU A 863 8.92 12.34 19.96
N SER A 864 9.02 13.55 19.42
CA SER A 864 8.17 14.69 19.80
C SER A 864 6.71 14.47 19.42
N LEU A 865 6.45 13.92 18.22
CA LEU A 865 5.11 13.51 17.78
C LEU A 865 4.47 12.58 18.81
N LEU A 866 5.18 11.54 19.28
CA LEU A 866 4.67 10.62 20.30
C LEU A 866 4.39 11.33 21.61
N LYS A 867 5.39 12.04 22.14
CA LYS A 867 5.31 12.68 23.46
C LYS A 867 4.13 13.65 23.55
N ASN A 868 3.87 14.41 22.48
CA ASN A 868 2.88 15.47 22.51
C ASN A 868 1.46 15.01 22.16
N ASN A 869 1.30 13.89 21.43
CA ASN A 869 0.00 13.48 20.91
C ASN A 869 -0.57 12.21 21.57
N VAL A 870 0.24 11.39 22.25
CA VAL A 870 -0.23 10.15 22.89
C VAL A 870 -1.39 10.39 23.87
N PRO A 871 -1.36 11.40 24.77
CA PRO A 871 -2.46 11.61 25.72
C PRO A 871 -3.79 11.94 25.04
N ASP A 872 -3.76 12.80 24.02
CA ASP A 872 -4.96 13.20 23.28
C ASP A 872 -5.48 12.08 22.38
N LEU A 873 -4.59 11.35 21.70
CA LEU A 873 -4.94 10.16 20.93
C LEU A 873 -5.58 9.10 21.81
N ASP A 874 -4.96 8.79 22.95
CA ASP A 874 -5.48 7.79 23.87
C ASP A 874 -6.85 8.20 24.39
N LYS A 875 -7.01 9.47 24.80
CA LYS A 875 -8.31 10.01 25.21
C LYS A 875 -9.35 9.92 24.09
N TYR A 876 -9.04 10.34 22.87
CA TYR A 876 -9.99 10.30 21.75
C TYR A 876 -10.45 8.86 21.44
N LEU A 877 -9.50 7.93 21.38
CA LEU A 877 -9.80 6.51 21.14
C LEU A 877 -10.54 5.90 22.33
N GLN A 878 -10.22 6.31 23.55
CA GLN A 878 -10.98 5.94 24.74
C GLN A 878 -12.39 6.53 24.69
N ASP A 879 -12.62 7.78 24.34
CA ASP A 879 -13.96 8.37 24.24
C ASP A 879 -14.83 7.72 23.13
N MET A 880 -14.18 7.16 22.12
CA MET A 880 -14.79 6.35 21.05
C MET A 880 -15.12 4.91 21.49
N VAL A 881 -14.30 4.32 22.36
CA VAL A 881 -14.40 2.92 22.83
C VAL A 881 -15.09 2.82 24.20
N ASN A 882 -15.09 3.90 24.97
CA ASN A 882 -15.69 3.99 26.29
C ASN A 882 -17.19 4.11 26.12
N ILE A 883 -17.83 3.29 26.93
CA ILE A 883 -19.24 3.39 27.21
C ILE A 883 -19.57 4.83 27.60
N LYS A 884 -20.36 5.52 26.77
CA LYS A 884 -20.91 6.83 27.14
C LYS A 884 -21.90 6.63 28.28
N TRP A 885 -21.42 6.87 29.50
CA TRP A 885 -22.28 6.90 30.68
C TRP A 885 -23.32 8.01 30.50
N TYR A 886 -24.57 7.61 30.46
CA TYR A 886 -25.70 8.51 30.40
C TYR A 886 -25.76 9.33 31.69
N SER A 887 -25.75 10.66 31.55
CA SER A 887 -25.70 11.62 32.66
C SER A 887 -27.07 12.18 33.06
N GLY A 888 -28.14 11.79 32.38
CA GLY A 888 -29.52 12.17 32.74
C GLY A 888 -30.11 11.26 33.81
N ASP A 889 -31.38 11.50 34.16
CA ASP A 889 -32.07 10.71 35.18
C ASP A 889 -32.30 9.25 34.73
N VAL A 890 -32.43 8.36 35.72
CA VAL A 890 -32.56 6.91 35.49
C VAL A 890 -33.80 6.57 34.66
N THR A 891 -34.88 7.34 34.79
CA THR A 891 -36.13 7.14 34.02
C THR A 891 -35.91 7.42 32.55
N THR A 892 -35.24 8.52 32.21
CA THR A 892 -34.93 8.87 30.82
C THR A 892 -33.95 7.86 30.20
N ALA A 893 -32.96 7.42 30.97
CA ALA A 893 -32.04 6.39 30.52
C ALA A 893 -32.73 5.05 30.21
N LEU A 894 -33.68 4.64 31.06
CA LEU A 894 -34.53 3.48 30.86
C LEU A 894 -35.41 3.63 29.61
N ASN A 895 -35.95 4.82 29.36
CA ASN A 895 -36.74 5.11 28.16
C ASN A 895 -35.88 5.01 26.88
N ILE A 896 -34.68 5.61 26.89
CA ILE A 896 -33.74 5.52 25.75
C ILE A 896 -33.32 4.06 25.51
N TYR A 897 -33.10 3.29 26.58
CA TYR A 897 -32.82 1.87 26.48
C TYR A 897 -33.98 1.09 25.83
N GLN A 898 -35.22 1.38 26.24
CA GLN A 898 -36.43 0.75 25.69
C GLN A 898 -36.62 1.12 24.20
N GLU A 899 -36.32 2.37 23.83
CA GLU A 899 -36.38 2.86 22.44
C GLU A 899 -35.30 2.26 21.54
N LYS A 900 -34.04 2.30 22.00
CA LYS A 900 -32.88 1.78 21.25
C LYS A 900 -32.90 0.26 21.13
N LYS A 901 -33.77 -0.42 21.90
CA LYS A 901 -33.86 -1.89 22.00
C LYS A 901 -32.45 -2.45 22.10
N GLY A 902 -31.77 -2.17 23.20
CA GLY A 902 -30.36 -2.49 23.36
C GLY A 902 -30.06 -3.32 24.60
N ILE A 903 -28.84 -3.22 25.10
CA ILE A 903 -28.43 -3.65 26.45
C ILE A 903 -28.41 -2.42 27.37
N LEU A 904 -28.96 -2.54 28.58
CA LEU A 904 -28.76 -1.52 29.62
C LEU A 904 -27.69 -2.01 30.60
N ILE A 905 -26.66 -1.20 30.80
CA ILE A 905 -25.56 -1.45 31.72
C ILE A 905 -25.73 -0.49 32.89
N VAL A 906 -25.91 -1.00 34.10
CA VAL A 906 -26.00 -0.14 35.29
C VAL A 906 -24.88 -0.50 36.24
N TYR A 907 -23.98 0.44 36.48
CA TYR A 907 -22.91 0.28 37.46
C TYR A 907 -23.22 1.12 38.68
N VAL A 908 -23.40 0.47 39.83
CA VAL A 908 -23.55 1.16 41.11
C VAL A 908 -22.21 1.11 41.84
N TYR A 909 -21.68 2.27 42.24
CA TYR A 909 -20.35 2.40 42.84
C TYR A 909 -20.40 3.06 44.22
N SER A 910 -19.40 2.80 45.07
CA SER A 910 -19.15 3.53 46.32
C SER A 910 -17.66 3.79 46.50
N ASP A 911 -17.25 4.57 47.50
CA ASP A 911 -15.84 4.90 47.75
C ASP A 911 -15.04 3.77 48.43
N ASP A 912 -15.34 2.51 48.10
CA ASP A 912 -14.66 1.34 48.67
C ASP A 912 -13.63 0.71 47.71
N VAL A 913 -12.71 -0.06 48.29
CA VAL A 913 -11.61 -0.73 47.55
C VAL A 913 -12.13 -1.65 46.44
N ASN A 914 -13.34 -2.18 46.59
CA ASN A 914 -13.95 -3.08 45.62
C ASN A 914 -14.45 -2.31 44.39
N SER A 915 -15.01 -1.12 44.57
CA SER A 915 -15.38 -0.22 43.47
C SER A 915 -14.14 0.27 42.72
N THR A 916 -13.07 0.64 43.43
CA THR A 916 -11.78 1.01 42.80
C THR A 916 -11.20 -0.13 41.96
N LYS A 917 -11.25 -1.38 42.46
CA LYS A 917 -10.81 -2.55 41.69
C LYS A 917 -11.70 -2.82 40.48
N PHE A 918 -13.01 -2.59 40.60
CA PHE A 918 -13.94 -2.73 39.49
C PHE A 918 -13.61 -1.74 38.36
N ASP A 919 -13.42 -0.47 38.69
CA ASP A 919 -13.03 0.58 37.75
C ASP A 919 -11.72 0.21 37.02
N GLN A 920 -10.70 -0.27 37.73
CA GLN A 920 -9.43 -0.71 37.13
C GLN A 920 -9.57 -1.88 36.14
N ILE A 921 -10.41 -2.88 36.47
CA ILE A 921 -10.67 -4.02 35.59
C ILE A 921 -11.49 -3.58 34.37
N TRP A 922 -12.45 -2.67 34.57
CA TRP A 922 -13.32 -2.15 33.53
C TRP A 922 -12.57 -1.26 32.53
N ASP A 923 -11.67 -0.39 33.00
CA ASP A 923 -10.80 0.42 32.14
C ASP A 923 -9.83 -0.44 31.31
N SER A 924 -9.55 -1.67 31.78
CA SER A 924 -8.71 -2.65 31.09
C SER A 924 -9.49 -3.57 30.15
N PHE A 925 -10.82 -3.43 30.05
CA PHE A 925 -11.71 -4.29 29.29
C PHE A 925 -11.82 -3.90 27.81
N ASP A 926 -11.94 -4.89 26.91
CA ASP A 926 -12.16 -4.65 25.47
C ASP A 926 -13.63 -4.33 25.18
N ASN A 927 -13.99 -3.06 25.30
CA ASN A 927 -15.34 -2.55 25.04
C ASN A 927 -15.80 -2.70 23.58
N SER A 928 -14.94 -3.10 22.62
CA SER A 928 -15.35 -3.33 21.22
C SER A 928 -16.43 -4.40 21.07
N ILE A 929 -16.61 -5.24 22.10
CA ILE A 929 -17.69 -6.20 22.17
C ILE A 929 -19.07 -5.52 22.18
N LEU A 930 -19.18 -4.30 22.73
CA LEU A 930 -20.41 -3.54 22.85
C LEU A 930 -20.85 -2.89 21.55
N ASP A 931 -19.93 -2.60 20.63
CA ASP A 931 -20.25 -2.09 19.28
C ASP A 931 -21.14 -3.05 18.47
N ARG A 932 -21.25 -4.31 18.90
CA ARG A 932 -22.07 -5.33 18.22
C ARG A 932 -23.56 -5.17 18.49
N VAL A 933 -23.97 -4.34 19.46
CA VAL A 933 -25.36 -4.19 19.90
C VAL A 933 -25.63 -2.74 20.38
N PRO A 934 -26.83 -2.18 20.17
CA PRO A 934 -27.19 -0.91 20.82
C PRO A 934 -27.08 -1.07 22.33
N TYR A 935 -26.53 -0.09 23.04
CA TYR A 935 -26.52 -0.07 24.49
C TYR A 935 -26.81 1.31 25.08
N VAL A 936 -27.23 1.33 26.33
CA VAL A 936 -27.27 2.49 27.22
C VAL A 936 -26.54 2.08 28.48
N ALA A 937 -25.73 2.97 29.05
CA ALA A 937 -25.07 2.68 30.30
C ALA A 937 -25.24 3.83 31.28
N ILE A 938 -25.41 3.53 32.57
CA ILE A 938 -25.61 4.52 33.62
C ILE A 938 -24.72 4.17 34.80
N ARG A 939 -24.09 5.19 35.37
CA ARG A 939 -23.27 5.07 36.58
C ARG A 939 -23.98 5.77 37.73
N LEU A 940 -24.18 5.06 38.85
CA LEU A 940 -24.96 5.56 39.99
C LEU A 940 -24.11 5.45 41.27
N ALA A 941 -24.00 6.54 42.02
CA ALA A 941 -23.39 6.47 43.35
C ALA A 941 -24.34 5.78 44.32
N LYS A 942 -23.80 4.90 45.18
CA LYS A 942 -24.55 4.22 46.22
C LYS A 942 -25.27 5.23 47.12
N ASP A 943 -26.45 4.89 47.61
CA ASP A 943 -27.28 5.71 48.50
C ASP A 943 -27.80 7.03 47.90
N THR A 944 -27.69 7.23 46.59
CA THR A 944 -28.30 8.38 45.89
C THR A 944 -29.73 8.12 45.43
N GLU A 945 -30.49 9.19 45.15
CA GLU A 945 -31.84 9.09 44.61
C GLU A 945 -31.90 8.24 43.33
N GLY A 946 -30.92 8.38 42.43
CA GLY A 946 -30.83 7.55 41.22
C GLY A 946 -30.61 6.06 41.52
N ALA A 947 -29.76 5.72 42.49
CA ALA A 947 -29.57 4.32 42.91
C ALA A 947 -30.85 3.73 43.53
N ASN A 948 -31.58 4.53 44.33
CA ASN A 948 -32.86 4.14 44.92
C ASN A 948 -33.96 3.97 43.87
N GLN A 949 -34.01 4.85 42.88
CA GLN A 949 -34.93 4.73 41.73
C GLN A 949 -34.63 3.45 40.94
N PHE A 950 -33.36 3.16 40.64
CA PHE A 950 -32.98 1.90 39.97
C PHE A 950 -33.34 0.65 40.79
N ALA A 951 -33.17 0.70 42.12
CA ALA A 951 -33.51 -0.40 43.02
C ALA A 951 -35.01 -0.76 43.02
N GLN A 952 -35.90 0.16 42.64
CA GLN A 952 -37.34 -0.15 42.47
C GLN A 952 -37.61 -1.05 41.26
N PHE A 953 -36.69 -1.10 40.29
CA PHE A 953 -36.84 -1.89 39.05
C PHE A 953 -36.09 -3.24 39.08
N SER A 954 -35.19 -3.48 40.04
CA SER A 954 -34.37 -4.69 40.15
C SER A 954 -34.44 -5.29 41.56
N PRO A 955 -34.79 -6.59 41.75
CA PRO A 955 -35.18 -7.14 43.06
C PRO A 955 -34.02 -7.50 44.01
N THR A 956 -32.89 -6.77 43.98
CA THR A 956 -31.68 -7.13 44.76
C THR A 956 -31.13 -5.92 45.52
N PRO A 957 -30.67 -6.08 46.79
CA PRO A 957 -30.00 -5.02 47.53
C PRO A 957 -28.78 -4.44 46.78
N VAL A 958 -28.62 -3.11 46.85
CA VAL A 958 -27.64 -2.33 46.09
C VAL A 958 -26.26 -2.42 46.75
N PHE A 959 -25.41 -3.29 46.22
CA PHE A 959 -23.98 -3.37 46.52
C PHE A 959 -23.17 -2.70 45.40
N PRO A 960 -21.83 -2.60 45.49
CA PRO A 960 -21.00 -2.24 44.34
C PRO A 960 -21.01 -3.38 43.30
N VAL A 961 -21.94 -3.31 42.36
CA VAL A 961 -22.25 -4.36 41.37
C VAL A 961 -22.57 -3.73 40.02
N CYS A 962 -22.16 -4.41 38.95
CA CYS A 962 -22.56 -4.08 37.59
C CYS A 962 -23.68 -5.01 37.13
N TYR A 963 -24.78 -4.43 36.66
CA TYR A 963 -25.96 -5.11 36.16
C TYR A 963 -25.97 -5.05 34.63
N PHE A 964 -26.09 -6.21 33.99
CA PHE A 964 -26.39 -6.32 32.56
C PHE A 964 -27.86 -6.63 32.37
N LEU A 965 -28.62 -5.74 31.75
CA LEU A 965 -30.07 -5.86 31.59
C LEU A 965 -30.39 -6.01 30.10
N GLY A 966 -31.19 -7.03 29.75
CA GLY A 966 -31.65 -7.25 28.37
C GLY A 966 -33.05 -7.85 28.32
N GLY A 967 -33.84 -7.36 27.35
CA GLY A 967 -35.27 -7.68 27.19
C GLY A 967 -36.20 -6.68 27.88
N LEU A 968 -37.44 -6.58 27.38
CA LEU A 968 -38.46 -5.57 27.75
C LEU A 968 -38.89 -5.53 29.24
N ASN A 969 -38.40 -6.44 30.09
CA ASN A 969 -38.89 -6.60 31.46
C ASN A 969 -37.88 -6.22 32.55
N ALA A 970 -36.75 -5.55 32.21
CA ALA A 970 -35.77 -5.02 33.16
C ALA A 970 -35.21 -6.02 34.22
N LYS A 971 -35.23 -7.33 33.94
CA LYS A 971 -34.58 -8.33 34.81
C LYS A 971 -33.07 -8.45 34.49
N PRO A 972 -32.18 -8.49 35.50
CA PRO A 972 -30.74 -8.67 35.25
C PRO A 972 -30.49 -9.97 34.50
N LEU A 973 -29.83 -9.89 33.35
CA LEU A 973 -29.28 -11.03 32.63
C LEU A 973 -28.10 -11.64 33.41
N GLU A 974 -27.32 -10.77 34.05
CA GLU A 974 -26.17 -11.12 34.88
C GLU A 974 -25.84 -9.95 35.84
N VAL A 975 -25.27 -10.28 36.99
CA VAL A 975 -24.82 -9.33 38.01
C VAL A 975 -23.38 -9.67 38.36
N LEU A 976 -22.46 -8.71 38.21
CA LEU A 976 -21.05 -8.88 38.52
C LEU A 976 -20.67 -8.13 39.79
N THR A 977 -20.23 -8.87 40.81
CA THR A 977 -19.74 -8.35 42.09
C THR A 977 -18.22 -8.32 42.12
N ALA A 978 -17.61 -7.25 42.63
CA ALA A 978 -16.16 -7.16 42.81
C ALA A 978 -15.61 -8.04 43.95
N VAL A 979 -16.48 -8.66 44.76
CA VAL A 979 -16.12 -9.43 45.97
C VAL A 979 -15.70 -10.88 45.68
N GLU A 980 -16.09 -11.43 44.51
CA GLU A 980 -15.79 -12.82 44.12
C GLU A 980 -15.13 -12.84 42.72
N GLU A 981 -13.80 -12.88 42.66
CA GLU A 981 -12.99 -13.14 41.44
C GLU A 981 -13.52 -12.46 40.17
N MET A 982 -13.68 -11.14 40.17
CA MET A 982 -13.94 -10.43 38.92
C MET A 982 -12.66 -10.39 38.09
N THR A 983 -12.67 -11.04 36.93
CA THR A 983 -11.58 -11.06 35.95
C THR A 983 -12.05 -10.52 34.61
N ILE A 984 -11.11 -10.05 33.77
CA ILE A 984 -11.40 -9.62 32.39
C ILE A 984 -12.07 -10.74 31.59
N GLU A 985 -11.75 -12.01 31.85
CA GLU A 985 -12.36 -13.18 31.19
C GLU A 985 -13.83 -13.35 31.57
N ARG A 986 -14.17 -13.20 32.85
CA ARG A 986 -15.55 -13.29 33.33
C ARG A 986 -16.39 -12.17 32.76
N LEU A 987 -15.87 -10.94 32.80
CA LEU A 987 -16.49 -9.77 32.18
C LEU A 987 -16.76 -10.00 30.68
N ASN A 988 -15.77 -10.52 29.95
CA ASN A 988 -15.92 -10.90 28.53
C ASN A 988 -17.01 -11.95 28.30
N SER A 989 -17.06 -12.98 29.13
CA SER A 989 -18.08 -14.04 29.05
C SER A 989 -19.49 -13.46 29.23
N SER A 990 -19.66 -12.58 30.23
CA SER A 990 -20.94 -11.92 30.53
C SER A 990 -21.43 -11.05 29.37
N PHE A 991 -20.54 -10.25 28.78
CA PHE A 991 -20.88 -9.45 27.60
C PHE A 991 -21.22 -10.31 26.38
N LYS A 992 -20.48 -11.40 26.12
CA LYS A 992 -20.80 -12.37 25.06
C LYS A 992 -22.19 -12.97 25.28
N MET A 993 -22.51 -13.38 26.51
CA MET A 993 -23.84 -13.92 26.85
C MET A 993 -24.96 -12.89 26.68
N ALA A 994 -24.74 -11.65 27.12
CA ALA A 994 -25.70 -10.57 26.99
C ALA A 994 -25.98 -10.23 25.52
N ILE A 995 -24.95 -10.23 24.67
CA ILE A 995 -25.09 -10.07 23.21
C ILE A 995 -25.85 -11.24 22.61
N VAL A 996 -25.48 -12.49 22.90
CA VAL A 996 -26.19 -13.68 22.38
C VAL A 996 -27.68 -13.64 22.73
N ARG A 997 -28.04 -13.19 23.94
CA ARG A 997 -29.43 -13.04 24.38
C ARG A 997 -30.12 -11.82 23.77
N TYR A 998 -29.41 -10.72 23.56
CA TYR A 998 -29.90 -9.55 22.82
C TYR A 998 -30.25 -9.91 21.37
N THR A 999 -29.36 -10.62 20.67
CA THR A 999 -29.59 -11.11 19.31
C THR A 999 -30.79 -12.08 19.26
N ALA A 1000 -31.04 -12.83 20.34
CA ALA A 1000 -32.23 -13.67 20.49
C ALA A 1000 -33.53 -12.86 20.74
N CYS A 1001 -33.47 -11.65 21.30
CA CYS A 1001 -34.60 -10.73 21.48
C CYS A 1001 -34.91 -9.89 20.23
N ASP A 1002 -33.90 -9.40 19.49
CA ASP A 1002 -34.11 -8.72 18.19
C ASP A 1002 -34.71 -9.68 17.14
N TYR A 1003 -34.33 -10.97 17.23
CA TYR A 1003 -34.96 -12.06 16.46
C TYR A 1003 -36.49 -12.15 16.71
N LEU A 1004 -36.97 -11.94 17.94
CA LEU A 1004 -38.41 -11.96 18.26
C LEU A 1004 -39.17 -10.73 17.72
N THR A 1005 -38.50 -9.58 17.62
CA THR A 1005 -39.08 -8.36 17.07
C THR A 1005 -39.19 -8.43 15.55
N ARG A 1006 -38.17 -8.97 14.87
CA ARG A 1006 -38.22 -9.29 13.43
C ARG A 1006 -39.23 -10.42 13.13
N LYS A 1007 -39.43 -11.36 14.05
CA LYS A 1007 -40.45 -12.43 13.96
C LYS A 1007 -41.88 -11.88 13.88
N ARG A 1008 -42.16 -10.70 14.44
CA ARG A 1008 -43.50 -10.05 14.38
C ARG A 1008 -43.80 -9.49 12.98
N LYS A 1009 -42.85 -8.81 12.33
CA LYS A 1009 -42.98 -8.36 10.92
C LYS A 1009 -42.95 -9.53 9.92
N ASN A 1010 -42.19 -10.58 10.20
CA ASN A 1010 -42.20 -11.80 9.37
C ASN A 1010 -43.43 -12.70 9.56
N LYS A 1011 -44.26 -12.49 10.59
CA LYS A 1011 -45.47 -13.31 10.83
C LYS A 1011 -46.59 -12.96 9.83
N GLU A 1012 -46.66 -11.71 9.39
CA GLU A 1012 -47.59 -11.27 8.34
C GLU A 1012 -47.12 -11.72 6.95
N ALA A 1013 -45.83 -11.56 6.63
CA ALA A 1013 -45.26 -12.06 5.36
C ALA A 1013 -45.25 -13.60 5.24
N LYS A 1014 -45.12 -14.34 6.35
CA LYS A 1014 -45.20 -15.83 6.36
C LYS A 1014 -46.63 -16.36 6.25
N LYS A 1015 -47.65 -15.63 6.74
CA LYS A 1015 -49.06 -16.03 6.60
C LYS A 1015 -49.57 -15.95 5.16
N GLU A 1016 -49.02 -15.06 4.33
CA GLU A 1016 -49.33 -15.01 2.90
C GLU A 1016 -48.63 -16.11 2.09
N ARG A 1017 -47.35 -16.40 2.37
CA ARG A 1017 -46.60 -17.45 1.64
C ARG A 1017 -47.05 -18.88 1.95
N ALA A 1018 -47.49 -19.16 3.18
CA ALA A 1018 -47.99 -20.49 3.57
C ALA A 1018 -49.28 -20.91 2.83
N LYS A 1019 -50.05 -19.94 2.29
CA LYS A 1019 -51.26 -20.21 1.50
C LYS A 1019 -50.98 -20.61 0.05
N GLN A 1020 -49.72 -20.56 -0.42
CA GLN A 1020 -49.38 -20.70 -1.85
C GLN A 1020 -48.47 -21.90 -2.19
N TYR A 1021 -47.95 -22.65 -1.21
CA TYR A 1021 -47.10 -23.83 -1.48
C TYR A 1021 -47.92 -25.02 -2.00
N LYS A 1022 -47.49 -25.60 -3.14
CA LYS A 1022 -48.13 -26.76 -3.79
C LYS A 1022 -47.24 -28.00 -3.78
N PHE A 1023 -47.76 -29.13 -3.30
CA PHE A 1023 -47.12 -30.45 -3.37
C PHE A 1023 -46.95 -30.93 -4.81
N PRO A 1024 -46.13 -31.98 -5.04
CA PRO A 1024 -45.93 -32.55 -6.37
C PRO A 1024 -47.18 -33.27 -6.89
N GLY A 1025 -48.11 -32.50 -7.45
CA GLY A 1025 -49.44 -32.93 -7.89
C GLY A 1025 -50.42 -31.77 -8.00
N GLY A 1026 -50.12 -30.66 -7.33
CA GLY A 1026 -50.87 -29.39 -7.43
C GLY A 1026 -51.72 -29.06 -6.20
N SER A 1027 -51.89 -30.02 -5.29
CA SER A 1027 -52.51 -29.88 -3.97
C SER A 1027 -51.72 -28.88 -3.11
N THR A 1028 -52.41 -28.05 -2.34
CA THR A 1028 -51.82 -27.12 -1.36
C THR A 1028 -51.80 -27.74 0.03
N LEU A 1029 -51.04 -27.15 0.96
CA LEU A 1029 -51.01 -27.61 2.35
C LEU A 1029 -52.42 -27.69 2.98
N THR A 1030 -53.29 -26.75 2.63
CA THR A 1030 -54.69 -26.69 3.08
C THR A 1030 -55.60 -27.75 2.44
N ASP A 1031 -55.26 -28.21 1.22
CA ASP A 1031 -56.02 -29.29 0.56
C ASP A 1031 -55.71 -30.66 1.20
N VAL A 1032 -54.48 -30.84 1.67
CA VAL A 1032 -53.99 -32.10 2.25
C VAL A 1032 -54.23 -32.18 3.76
N PHE A 1033 -54.18 -31.04 4.45
CA PHE A 1033 -54.38 -30.92 5.89
C PHE A 1033 -55.43 -29.84 6.18
N PRO A 1034 -56.73 -30.19 6.14
CA PRO A 1034 -57.80 -29.28 6.50
C PRO A 1034 -57.63 -28.81 7.95
N SER A 1035 -58.08 -27.60 8.27
CA SER A 1035 -57.92 -27.00 9.60
C SER A 1035 -58.48 -27.84 10.76
N ASP A 1036 -59.39 -28.77 10.46
CA ASP A 1036 -60.05 -29.63 11.45
C ASP A 1036 -59.37 -31.01 11.61
N SER A 1037 -58.26 -31.31 10.91
CA SER A 1037 -57.56 -32.60 11.01
C SER A 1037 -56.63 -32.73 12.22
N SER A 1038 -56.99 -32.17 13.37
CA SER A 1038 -56.18 -32.23 14.60
C SER A 1038 -56.23 -33.62 15.22
N PHE A 1039 -55.09 -34.30 15.32
CA PHE A 1039 -54.97 -35.55 16.09
C PHE A 1039 -55.37 -35.29 17.55
N LYS A 1040 -55.92 -36.27 18.26
CA LYS A 1040 -56.15 -36.14 19.71
C LYS A 1040 -54.82 -36.24 20.47
N ASP A 1041 -54.75 -35.61 21.65
CA ASP A 1041 -53.70 -35.87 22.62
C ASP A 1041 -53.76 -37.36 23.00
N PHE A 1042 -52.61 -38.01 23.09
CA PHE A 1042 -52.51 -39.40 23.54
C PHE A 1042 -51.34 -39.57 24.49
N SER A 1043 -51.41 -40.60 25.33
CA SER A 1043 -50.37 -40.90 26.30
C SER A 1043 -49.90 -42.34 26.15
N ILE A 1044 -48.62 -42.58 26.38
CA ILE A 1044 -48.03 -43.93 26.37
C ILE A 1044 -47.25 -44.12 27.66
N THR A 1045 -47.50 -45.24 28.33
CA THR A 1045 -46.70 -45.66 29.49
C THR A 1045 -45.45 -46.35 28.98
N VAL A 1046 -44.29 -45.92 29.49
CA VAL A 1046 -43.00 -46.51 29.12
C VAL A 1046 -42.88 -47.88 29.78
N HIS A 1047 -42.73 -48.90 28.94
CA HIS A 1047 -42.42 -50.27 29.36
C HIS A 1047 -41.25 -50.78 28.51
N VAL A 1048 -40.17 -51.23 29.16
CA VAL A 1048 -38.93 -51.66 28.49
C VAL A 1048 -39.17 -52.85 27.56
N ASP A 1049 -40.08 -53.75 27.90
CA ASP A 1049 -40.50 -54.90 27.09
C ASP A 1049 -41.43 -54.51 25.93
N LYS A 1050 -42.03 -53.31 25.98
CA LYS A 1050 -42.87 -52.72 24.91
C LYS A 1050 -42.20 -51.54 24.21
N LEU A 1051 -40.87 -51.57 24.09
CA LEU A 1051 -40.07 -50.59 23.34
C LEU A 1051 -39.67 -51.17 21.98
N VAL A 1052 -40.03 -50.48 20.88
CA VAL A 1052 -39.64 -50.86 19.52
C VAL A 1052 -38.72 -49.81 18.93
N CYS A 1053 -37.43 -50.14 18.82
CA CYS A 1053 -36.44 -49.32 18.11
C CYS A 1053 -36.43 -49.68 16.62
N PHE A 1054 -36.40 -48.67 15.74
CA PHE A 1054 -36.38 -48.88 14.29
C PHE A 1054 -35.40 -47.95 13.55
N HIS A 1055 -34.72 -48.49 12.53
CA HIS A 1055 -33.89 -47.73 11.59
C HIS A 1055 -33.62 -48.52 10.30
N GLY A 1056 -32.90 -47.90 9.35
CA GLY A 1056 -32.41 -48.57 8.14
C GLY A 1056 -33.48 -48.90 7.10
N LYS A 1057 -33.09 -49.57 6.01
CA LYS A 1057 -34.00 -49.93 4.90
C LYS A 1057 -34.84 -51.18 5.17
N GLY A 1058 -34.44 -52.02 6.13
CA GLY A 1058 -35.10 -53.30 6.42
C GLY A 1058 -36.31 -53.19 7.35
N ASN A 1059 -36.53 -52.04 8.01
CA ASN A 1059 -37.62 -51.87 8.95
C ASN A 1059 -38.75 -51.05 8.34
N PHE A 1060 -39.97 -51.59 8.34
CA PHE A 1060 -41.13 -50.97 7.72
C PHE A 1060 -41.54 -49.62 8.33
N LEU A 1061 -41.15 -49.31 9.58
CA LEU A 1061 -41.41 -48.01 10.21
C LEU A 1061 -40.44 -46.91 9.69
N SER A 1062 -39.32 -47.29 9.10
CA SER A 1062 -38.30 -46.36 8.60
C SER A 1062 -38.75 -45.62 7.35
N GLN A 1063 -38.33 -44.36 7.20
CA GLN A 1063 -38.57 -43.58 5.99
C GLN A 1063 -37.82 -44.12 4.77
N LEU A 1064 -36.72 -44.84 5.02
CA LEU A 1064 -35.87 -45.45 3.99
C LEU A 1064 -36.37 -46.83 3.53
N PHE A 1065 -37.43 -47.37 4.14
CA PHE A 1065 -38.01 -48.65 3.73
C PHE A 1065 -38.41 -48.59 2.24
N PRO A 1066 -37.81 -49.41 1.37
CA PRO A 1066 -38.13 -49.41 -0.06
C PRO A 1066 -39.58 -49.87 -0.27
N LEU A 1067 -40.42 -49.02 -0.83
CA LEU A 1067 -41.80 -49.34 -1.18
C LEU A 1067 -42.30 -48.41 -2.29
N SER A 1068 -43.14 -48.90 -3.19
CA SER A 1068 -43.80 -48.05 -4.18
C SER A 1068 -44.93 -47.29 -3.50
N LEU A 1069 -44.70 -46.00 -3.23
CA LEU A 1069 -45.63 -45.09 -2.57
C LEU A 1069 -46.25 -44.16 -3.62
N VAL A 1070 -47.56 -44.20 -3.80
CA VAL A 1070 -48.25 -43.32 -4.77
C VAL A 1070 -48.89 -42.15 -4.02
N VAL A 1071 -48.38 -40.94 -4.25
CA VAL A 1071 -48.89 -39.70 -3.65
C VAL A 1071 -49.26 -38.73 -4.77
N ASP A 1072 -50.51 -38.23 -4.75
CA ASP A 1072 -51.06 -37.32 -5.75
C ASP A 1072 -50.79 -37.75 -7.21
N GLY A 1073 -50.99 -39.04 -7.51
CA GLY A 1073 -50.81 -39.61 -8.85
C GLY A 1073 -49.35 -39.78 -9.31
N ASN A 1074 -48.37 -39.57 -8.42
CA ASN A 1074 -46.95 -39.77 -8.71
C ASN A 1074 -46.39 -40.91 -7.83
N GLU A 1075 -45.56 -41.77 -8.43
CA GLU A 1075 -44.94 -42.91 -7.75
C GLU A 1075 -43.55 -42.54 -7.18
N TYR A 1076 -43.27 -42.98 -5.95
CA TYR A 1076 -42.01 -42.77 -5.25
C TYR A 1076 -41.52 -44.08 -4.64
N GLY A 1077 -40.23 -44.39 -4.78
CA GLY A 1077 -39.65 -45.65 -4.28
C GLY A 1077 -39.46 -45.75 -2.75
N SER A 1078 -39.77 -44.69 -2.00
CA SER A 1078 -39.84 -44.69 -0.53
C SER A 1078 -40.45 -43.39 -0.01
N LEU A 1079 -40.69 -43.34 1.31
CA LEU A 1079 -41.11 -42.12 1.98
C LEU A 1079 -40.03 -41.03 1.94
N GLU A 1080 -38.76 -41.40 2.15
CA GLU A 1080 -37.63 -40.47 2.07
C GLU A 1080 -37.55 -39.84 0.67
N HIS A 1081 -37.76 -40.63 -0.38
CA HIS A 1081 -37.75 -40.17 -1.75
C HIS A 1081 -38.84 -39.09 -1.99
N TYR A 1082 -40.06 -39.30 -1.49
CA TYR A 1082 -41.09 -38.25 -1.53
C TYR A 1082 -40.66 -36.97 -0.80
N TYR A 1083 -40.07 -37.13 0.40
CA TYR A 1083 -39.62 -36.01 1.22
C TYR A 1083 -38.52 -35.18 0.54
N GLN A 1084 -37.48 -35.82 0.00
CA GLN A 1084 -36.39 -35.14 -0.69
C GLN A 1084 -36.86 -34.50 -2.00
N THR A 1085 -37.77 -35.14 -2.74
CA THR A 1085 -38.39 -34.56 -3.94
C THR A 1085 -39.13 -33.26 -3.61
N CYS A 1086 -39.96 -33.26 -2.56
CA CYS A 1086 -40.67 -32.06 -2.11
C CYS A 1086 -39.70 -30.96 -1.68
N LYS A 1087 -38.64 -31.35 -0.96
CA LYS A 1087 -37.60 -30.43 -0.48
C LYS A 1087 -36.85 -29.77 -1.63
N LEU A 1088 -36.39 -30.54 -2.61
CA LEU A 1088 -35.63 -30.01 -3.75
C LEU A 1088 -36.50 -29.17 -4.68
N ARG A 1089 -37.77 -29.52 -4.89
CA ARG A 1089 -38.72 -28.73 -5.68
C ARG A 1089 -38.94 -27.31 -5.13
N PHE A 1090 -38.70 -27.11 -3.83
CA PHE A 1090 -38.74 -25.78 -3.23
C PHE A 1090 -37.53 -24.91 -3.59
N PHE A 1091 -36.35 -25.50 -3.80
CA PHE A 1091 -35.08 -24.79 -4.02
C PHE A 1091 -34.56 -24.84 -5.47
N LEU A 1092 -35.04 -25.78 -6.29
CA LEU A 1092 -34.52 -26.08 -7.63
C LEU A 1092 -35.63 -26.27 -8.68
N ASP A 1093 -35.26 -26.18 -9.96
CA ASP A 1093 -36.16 -26.34 -11.10
C ASP A 1093 -36.86 -27.72 -11.15
N LYS A 1094 -38.09 -27.75 -11.69
CA LYS A 1094 -38.91 -28.95 -11.93
C LYS A 1094 -38.20 -30.04 -12.73
N GLN A 1095 -37.23 -29.72 -13.58
CA GLN A 1095 -36.53 -30.70 -14.42
C GLN A 1095 -35.54 -31.56 -13.62
N ILE A 1096 -34.83 -30.99 -12.64
CA ILE A 1096 -33.89 -31.71 -11.75
C ILE A 1096 -34.67 -32.69 -10.84
N VAL A 1097 -35.87 -32.30 -10.44
CA VAL A 1097 -36.77 -33.12 -9.62
C VAL A 1097 -37.23 -34.39 -10.36
N LYS A 1098 -37.34 -34.37 -11.70
CA LYS A 1098 -37.64 -35.58 -12.49
C LYS A 1098 -36.46 -36.57 -12.51
N GLU A 1099 -35.23 -36.08 -12.47
CA GLU A 1099 -34.02 -36.92 -12.50
C GLU A 1099 -33.87 -37.72 -11.20
N LEU A 1100 -34.12 -37.11 -10.05
CA LEU A 1100 -34.12 -37.83 -8.76
C LEU A 1100 -35.20 -38.90 -8.68
N ARG A 1101 -36.36 -38.66 -9.30
CA ARG A 1101 -37.44 -39.65 -9.40
C ARG A 1101 -37.07 -40.94 -10.12
N SER A 1102 -36.03 -40.90 -10.95
CA SER A 1102 -35.52 -42.08 -11.64
C SER A 1102 -34.62 -42.97 -10.77
N ILE A 1103 -34.20 -42.49 -9.58
CA ILE A 1103 -33.36 -43.25 -8.66
C ILE A 1103 -34.25 -44.17 -7.82
N SER A 1104 -34.10 -45.48 -8.00
CA SER A 1104 -34.88 -46.48 -7.29
C SER A 1104 -34.38 -46.74 -5.85
N ASP A 1105 -33.12 -46.44 -5.55
CA ASP A 1105 -32.54 -46.65 -4.21
C ASP A 1105 -32.67 -45.41 -3.29
N PRO A 1106 -33.39 -45.50 -2.15
CA PRO A 1106 -33.63 -44.34 -1.27
C PRO A 1106 -32.38 -43.73 -0.64
N LEU A 1107 -31.30 -44.49 -0.47
CA LEU A 1107 -30.09 -43.99 0.16
C LEU A 1107 -29.22 -43.23 -0.84
N GLU A 1108 -29.09 -43.74 -2.06
CA GLU A 1108 -28.40 -43.03 -3.14
C GLU A 1108 -29.15 -41.77 -3.57
N GLU A 1109 -30.49 -41.80 -3.58
CA GLU A 1109 -31.34 -40.62 -3.77
C GLU A 1109 -31.03 -39.55 -2.70
N LYS A 1110 -31.09 -39.92 -1.40
CA LYS A 1110 -30.80 -39.01 -0.28
C LYS A 1110 -29.39 -38.42 -0.35
N LYS A 1111 -28.37 -39.20 -0.76
CA LYS A 1111 -27.00 -38.70 -0.96
C LYS A 1111 -26.93 -37.68 -2.10
N ARG A 1112 -27.57 -37.98 -3.23
CA ARG A 1112 -27.61 -37.08 -4.40
C ARG A 1112 -28.35 -35.78 -4.06
N ALA A 1113 -29.49 -35.88 -3.39
CA ALA A 1113 -30.28 -34.76 -2.89
C ALA A 1113 -29.46 -33.83 -1.99
N ARG A 1114 -28.71 -34.39 -1.02
CA ARG A 1114 -27.82 -33.61 -0.13
C ARG A 1114 -26.73 -32.86 -0.89
N LYS A 1115 -26.08 -33.49 -1.88
CA LYS A 1115 -25.05 -32.83 -2.70
C LYS A 1115 -25.63 -31.66 -3.51
N LEU A 1116 -26.84 -31.81 -4.04
CA LEU A 1116 -27.52 -30.75 -4.80
C LEU A 1116 -27.96 -29.60 -3.90
N LEU A 1117 -28.45 -29.89 -2.70
CA LEU A 1117 -28.83 -28.87 -1.71
C LEU A 1117 -27.64 -28.13 -1.11
N GLY A 1118 -26.44 -28.71 -1.08
CA GLY A 1118 -25.22 -28.07 -0.55
C GLY A 1118 -24.76 -26.81 -1.29
N LYS A 1119 -25.46 -26.41 -2.35
CA LYS A 1119 -25.27 -25.15 -3.08
C LYS A 1119 -26.10 -23.98 -2.52
N PHE A 1120 -27.00 -24.24 -1.57
CA PHE A 1120 -27.92 -23.25 -1.00
C PHE A 1120 -27.60 -22.99 0.47
N ASP A 1121 -28.00 -21.80 0.97
CA ASP A 1121 -27.78 -21.40 2.36
C ASP A 1121 -28.46 -22.40 3.32
N GLU A 1122 -27.68 -22.92 4.27
CA GLU A 1122 -28.13 -23.88 5.26
C GLU A 1122 -29.32 -23.36 6.09
N LYS A 1123 -29.38 -22.04 6.34
CA LYS A 1123 -30.50 -21.40 7.06
C LYS A 1123 -31.80 -21.44 6.27
N GLU A 1124 -31.76 -21.35 4.95
CA GLU A 1124 -32.95 -21.46 4.11
C GLU A 1124 -33.46 -22.90 4.07
N ILE A 1125 -32.53 -23.85 3.95
CA ILE A 1125 -32.82 -25.29 3.98
C ILE A 1125 -33.46 -25.67 5.33
N ASP A 1126 -32.91 -25.16 6.44
CA ASP A 1126 -33.45 -25.40 7.77
C ASP A 1126 -34.78 -24.68 8.01
N ALA A 1127 -34.96 -23.47 7.47
CA ALA A 1127 -36.24 -22.78 7.50
C ALA A 1127 -37.34 -23.61 6.80
N TRP A 1128 -37.04 -24.27 5.67
CA TRP A 1128 -37.99 -25.16 4.99
C TRP A 1128 -38.28 -26.42 5.82
N LYS A 1129 -37.24 -27.10 6.35
CA LYS A 1129 -37.43 -28.30 7.19
C LYS A 1129 -38.35 -28.01 8.36
N ASN A 1130 -38.14 -26.86 9.01
CA ASN A 1130 -38.90 -26.45 10.18
C ASN A 1130 -40.34 -26.06 9.84
N SER A 1131 -40.60 -25.47 8.67
CA SER A 1131 -41.93 -24.95 8.31
C SER A 1131 -42.82 -25.91 7.50
N HIS A 1132 -42.24 -26.82 6.70
CA HIS A 1132 -42.99 -27.71 5.80
C HIS A 1132 -42.66 -29.18 6.00
N GLY A 1133 -41.46 -29.50 6.49
CA GLY A 1133 -40.92 -30.86 6.48
C GLY A 1133 -41.76 -31.88 7.25
N VAL A 1134 -42.36 -31.48 8.38
CA VAL A 1134 -43.20 -32.38 9.19
C VAL A 1134 -44.51 -32.74 8.51
N GLN A 1135 -45.18 -31.77 7.91
CA GLN A 1135 -46.43 -32.01 7.18
C GLN A 1135 -46.17 -32.88 5.94
N VAL A 1136 -45.05 -32.65 5.24
CA VAL A 1136 -44.63 -33.50 4.10
C VAL A 1136 -44.43 -34.97 4.53
N ILE A 1137 -43.78 -35.21 5.66
CA ILE A 1137 -43.53 -36.57 6.17
C ILE A 1137 -44.84 -37.23 6.61
N LEU A 1138 -45.68 -36.53 7.38
CA LEU A 1138 -46.97 -37.05 7.84
C LEU A 1138 -47.88 -37.43 6.68
N HIS A 1139 -47.92 -36.60 5.63
CA HIS A 1139 -48.69 -36.89 4.43
C HIS A 1139 -48.23 -38.21 3.79
N ALA A 1140 -46.93 -38.36 3.60
CA ALA A 1140 -46.36 -39.57 3.03
C ALA A 1140 -46.54 -40.80 3.94
N MET A 1141 -46.48 -40.65 5.26
CA MET A 1141 -46.73 -41.76 6.19
C MET A 1141 -48.18 -42.21 6.16
N ARG A 1142 -49.16 -41.30 6.02
CA ARG A 1142 -50.57 -41.67 5.85
C ARG A 1142 -50.79 -42.50 4.59
N HIS A 1143 -50.16 -42.14 3.48
CA HIS A 1143 -50.20 -42.97 2.27
C HIS A 1143 -49.51 -44.33 2.47
N LYS A 1144 -48.36 -44.36 3.15
CA LYS A 1144 -47.61 -45.58 3.43
C LYS A 1144 -48.39 -46.58 4.29
N PHE A 1145 -49.19 -46.10 5.23
CA PHE A 1145 -50.02 -46.91 6.14
C PHE A 1145 -51.51 -46.79 5.80
N SER A 1146 -51.83 -46.68 4.51
CA SER A 1146 -53.20 -46.70 3.99
C SER A 1146 -53.52 -48.04 3.31
N ASP A 1147 -54.68 -48.12 2.68
CA ASP A 1147 -55.11 -49.23 1.82
C ASP A 1147 -54.15 -49.49 0.64
N GLN A 1148 -53.20 -48.58 0.33
CA GLN A 1148 -52.12 -48.87 -0.61
C GLN A 1148 -51.25 -50.05 -0.16
N HIS A 1149 -51.10 -50.25 1.16
CA HIS A 1149 -50.25 -51.28 1.75
C HIS A 1149 -50.90 -51.89 3.01
N PRO A 1150 -51.98 -52.70 2.86
CA PRO A 1150 -52.74 -53.23 4.00
C PRO A 1150 -51.87 -54.06 4.96
N GLY A 1151 -50.90 -54.81 4.43
CA GLY A 1151 -49.95 -55.56 5.27
C GLY A 1151 -49.07 -54.69 6.18
N LEU A 1152 -48.70 -53.48 5.74
CA LEU A 1152 -47.95 -52.54 6.58
C LEU A 1152 -48.84 -51.86 7.62
N CYS A 1153 -50.10 -51.60 7.26
CA CYS A 1153 -51.11 -51.09 8.18
C CYS A 1153 -51.33 -52.08 9.34
N ASP A 1154 -51.52 -53.36 9.03
CA ASP A 1154 -51.70 -54.40 10.06
C ASP A 1154 -50.43 -54.59 10.91
N GLN A 1155 -49.24 -54.51 10.31
CA GLN A 1155 -47.97 -54.52 11.07
C GLN A 1155 -47.81 -53.32 12.01
N LEU A 1156 -48.24 -52.12 11.60
CA LEU A 1156 -48.22 -50.94 12.47
C LEU A 1156 -49.23 -51.10 13.62
N LEU A 1157 -50.43 -51.60 13.34
CA LEU A 1157 -51.45 -51.85 14.36
C LEU A 1157 -51.02 -52.94 15.35
N ALA A 1158 -50.31 -53.98 14.89
CA ALA A 1158 -49.77 -55.04 15.72
C ALA A 1158 -48.70 -54.57 16.72
N THR A 1159 -48.20 -53.33 16.60
CA THR A 1159 -47.32 -52.74 17.61
C THR A 1159 -48.06 -52.24 18.87
N ASP A 1160 -49.39 -52.31 18.88
CA ASP A 1160 -50.27 -52.03 20.04
C ASP A 1160 -49.90 -50.75 20.82
N ASP A 1161 -49.71 -50.81 22.14
CA ASP A 1161 -49.33 -49.69 23.00
C ASP A 1161 -47.81 -49.45 23.06
N ALA A 1162 -47.01 -50.13 22.22
CA ALA A 1162 -45.57 -50.01 22.25
C ALA A 1162 -45.08 -48.59 21.93
N LEU A 1163 -44.02 -48.16 22.62
CA LEU A 1163 -43.31 -46.93 22.33
C LEU A 1163 -42.40 -47.15 21.13
N LEU A 1164 -42.74 -46.56 19.98
CA LEU A 1164 -41.96 -46.65 18.75
C LEU A 1164 -40.88 -45.57 18.75
N VAL A 1165 -39.59 -45.91 18.61
CA VAL A 1165 -38.48 -44.95 18.65
C VAL A 1165 -37.54 -45.16 17.48
N GLN A 1166 -37.19 -44.09 16.76
CA GLN A 1166 -36.16 -44.20 15.73
C GLN A 1166 -34.76 -44.17 16.36
N ALA A 1167 -34.12 -45.33 16.42
CA ALA A 1167 -32.80 -45.49 17.05
C ALA A 1167 -31.94 -46.50 16.28
N TYR A 1168 -30.61 -46.43 16.41
CA TYR A 1168 -29.65 -47.28 15.68
C TYR A 1168 -28.53 -47.83 16.58
N ASP A 1169 -28.03 -49.02 16.22
CA ASP A 1169 -27.06 -49.77 17.05
C ASP A 1169 -25.61 -49.26 16.99
N LYS A 1170 -25.13 -48.76 15.84
CA LYS A 1170 -23.80 -48.10 15.64
C LYS A 1170 -23.60 -47.75 14.15
N ASP A 1171 -23.88 -46.52 13.71
CA ASP A 1171 -23.44 -46.04 12.39
C ASP A 1171 -23.49 -44.50 12.25
N LEU A 1172 -22.44 -43.90 11.70
CA LEU A 1172 -22.28 -42.47 11.38
C LEU A 1172 -23.01 -42.05 10.09
N LEU A 1173 -23.50 -43.00 9.28
CA LEU A 1173 -24.11 -42.70 7.98
C LEU A 1173 -25.52 -42.06 8.07
N TYR A 1174 -26.28 -42.35 9.14
CA TYR A 1174 -27.73 -42.10 9.15
C TYR A 1174 -28.20 -40.78 9.79
N ALA A 1175 -27.31 -40.04 10.48
CA ALA A 1175 -27.42 -38.63 10.91
C ALA A 1175 -28.74 -38.09 11.53
N ALA A 1176 -29.77 -38.91 11.75
CA ALA A 1176 -31.05 -38.54 12.35
C ALA A 1176 -31.68 -39.77 13.01
N GLY A 1177 -31.29 -40.02 14.25
CA GLY A 1177 -31.77 -41.11 15.10
C GLY A 1177 -31.04 -41.08 16.43
N MET A 1178 -31.53 -41.79 17.43
CA MET A 1178 -30.89 -41.89 18.74
C MET A 1178 -30.02 -43.15 18.80
N VAL A 1179 -29.00 -43.18 19.66
CA VAL A 1179 -28.25 -44.42 19.91
C VAL A 1179 -29.16 -45.38 20.66
N GLU A 1180 -29.35 -46.60 20.12
CA GLU A 1180 -30.31 -47.57 20.63
C GLU A 1180 -30.05 -47.95 22.09
N ASP A 1181 -28.79 -48.20 22.46
CA ASP A 1181 -28.40 -48.45 23.85
C ASP A 1181 -28.87 -47.34 24.80
N GLY A 1182 -28.70 -46.08 24.41
CA GLY A 1182 -29.13 -44.93 25.21
C GLY A 1182 -30.65 -44.77 25.30
N VAL A 1183 -31.40 -45.23 24.28
CA VAL A 1183 -32.86 -45.29 24.34
C VAL A 1183 -33.32 -46.41 25.29
N ARG A 1184 -32.66 -47.57 25.26
CA ARG A 1184 -32.96 -48.69 26.15
C ARG A 1184 -32.63 -48.39 27.60
N GLU A 1185 -31.52 -47.70 27.87
CA GLU A 1185 -31.18 -47.19 29.21
C GLU A 1185 -32.23 -46.18 29.69
N TRP A 1186 -32.56 -45.18 28.86
CA TRP A 1186 -33.59 -44.21 29.20
C TRP A 1186 -34.94 -44.86 29.48
N ALA A 1187 -35.33 -45.90 28.72
CA ALA A 1187 -36.57 -46.62 28.94
C ALA A 1187 -36.56 -47.33 30.31
N LYS A 1188 -35.43 -47.95 30.70
CA LYS A 1188 -35.27 -48.56 32.04
C LYS A 1188 -35.40 -47.54 33.15
N GLU A 1189 -34.79 -46.36 32.98
CA GLU A 1189 -34.85 -45.27 33.96
C GLU A 1189 -36.25 -44.64 34.09
N ASN A 1190 -37.11 -44.83 33.08
CA ASN A 1190 -38.44 -44.22 33.01
C ASN A 1190 -39.56 -45.29 33.00
N GLU A 1191 -39.28 -46.53 33.41
CA GLU A 1191 -40.26 -47.62 33.50
C GLU A 1191 -41.52 -47.19 34.29
N GLY A 1192 -42.71 -47.42 33.73
CA GLY A 1192 -43.99 -47.02 34.32
C GLY A 1192 -44.34 -45.53 34.17
N LYS A 1193 -43.47 -44.70 33.58
CA LYS A 1193 -43.75 -43.27 33.37
C LYS A 1193 -44.71 -43.06 32.19
N VAL A 1194 -45.71 -42.22 32.39
CA VAL A 1194 -46.66 -41.83 31.33
C VAL A 1194 -46.10 -40.63 30.55
N LEU A 1195 -45.78 -40.84 29.27
CA LEU A 1195 -45.45 -39.78 28.33
C LEU A 1195 -46.72 -39.23 27.70
N LYS A 1196 -46.88 -37.90 27.72
CA LYS A 1196 -47.99 -37.21 27.05
C LYS A 1196 -47.51 -36.63 25.73
N PHE A 1197 -48.21 -36.96 24.65
CA PHE A 1197 -47.92 -36.46 23.32
C PHE A 1197 -49.04 -35.51 22.86
N PRO A 1198 -48.68 -34.29 22.46
CA PRO A 1198 -49.64 -33.27 22.06
C PRO A 1198 -50.33 -33.59 20.73
N SER A 1199 -51.54 -33.07 20.56
CA SER A 1199 -52.47 -33.21 19.45
C SER A 1199 -51.91 -32.64 18.15
N GLU A 1200 -51.52 -31.38 18.14
CA GLU A 1200 -50.99 -30.72 16.94
C GLU A 1200 -49.49 -30.98 16.74
N LEU A 1201 -49.03 -31.29 15.53
CA LEU A 1201 -47.60 -31.31 15.19
C LEU A 1201 -47.26 -30.06 14.35
N ASN A 1202 -47.01 -28.94 15.03
CA ASN A 1202 -46.62 -27.66 14.45
C ASN A 1202 -45.25 -27.17 14.99
N ASP A 1203 -44.74 -26.05 14.46
CA ASP A 1203 -43.43 -25.46 14.79
C ASP A 1203 -43.21 -25.18 16.29
N GLU A 1204 -44.28 -24.93 17.07
CA GLU A 1204 -44.19 -24.72 18.51
C GLU A 1204 -44.33 -26.05 19.28
N THR A 1205 -45.03 -27.03 18.72
CA THR A 1205 -45.25 -28.31 19.35
C THR A 1205 -43.96 -29.13 19.55
N PHE A 1206 -42.92 -28.89 18.76
CA PHE A 1206 -41.63 -29.57 18.92
C PHE A 1206 -41.03 -29.42 20.32
N LYS A 1207 -41.34 -28.36 21.06
CA LYS A 1207 -40.86 -28.18 22.45
C LYS A 1207 -41.49 -29.16 23.43
N TYR A 1208 -42.67 -29.66 23.10
CA TYR A 1208 -43.49 -30.49 23.97
C TYR A 1208 -43.42 -31.98 23.62
N ILE A 1209 -42.67 -32.36 22.57
CA ILE A 1209 -42.35 -33.77 22.31
C ILE A 1209 -41.40 -34.25 23.41
N PRO A 1210 -41.78 -35.30 24.17
CA PRO A 1210 -40.93 -35.88 25.20
C PRO A 1210 -39.55 -36.25 24.65
N LEU A 1211 -38.51 -35.94 25.42
CA LEU A 1211 -37.17 -36.45 25.16
C LEU A 1211 -37.12 -37.94 25.52
N VAL A 1212 -36.63 -38.73 24.58
CA VAL A 1212 -36.37 -40.16 24.73
C VAL A 1212 -34.86 -40.32 24.53
N GLY A 1213 -34.16 -41.02 25.42
CA GLY A 1213 -32.70 -41.03 25.43
C GLY A 1213 -32.13 -39.62 25.60
N LYS A 1214 -31.47 -39.09 24.56
CA LYS A 1214 -30.88 -37.74 24.49
C LYS A 1214 -31.48 -36.85 23.38
N GLY A 1215 -32.61 -37.24 22.79
CA GLY A 1215 -33.20 -36.53 21.64
C GLY A 1215 -34.73 -36.56 21.59
N LYS A 1216 -35.32 -35.84 20.64
CA LYS A 1216 -36.78 -35.83 20.42
C LYS A 1216 -37.18 -36.93 19.44
N ASN A 1217 -38.12 -37.79 19.83
CA ASN A 1217 -38.54 -38.95 19.04
C ASN A 1217 -39.65 -38.60 18.02
N LEU A 1218 -39.33 -37.73 17.06
CA LEU A 1218 -40.34 -37.17 16.16
C LEU A 1218 -41.00 -38.23 15.25
N LEU A 1219 -40.21 -39.09 14.60
CA LEU A 1219 -40.74 -40.07 13.65
C LEU A 1219 -41.49 -41.21 14.33
N GLY A 1220 -41.07 -41.62 15.51
CA GLY A 1220 -41.83 -42.53 16.36
C GLY A 1220 -43.19 -41.96 16.74
N VAL A 1221 -43.24 -40.68 17.15
CA VAL A 1221 -44.49 -39.99 17.49
C VAL A 1221 -45.44 -39.92 16.29
N MET A 1222 -44.94 -39.64 15.09
CA MET A 1222 -45.76 -39.64 13.87
C MET A 1222 -46.35 -41.03 13.58
N ALA A 1223 -45.54 -42.10 13.69
CA ALA A 1223 -46.02 -43.47 13.45
C ALA A 1223 -47.08 -43.89 14.49
N MET A 1224 -46.88 -43.58 15.78
CA MET A 1224 -47.86 -43.87 16.84
C MET A 1224 -49.15 -43.05 16.69
N LYS A 1225 -49.06 -41.82 16.18
CA LYS A 1225 -50.24 -41.02 15.83
C LYS A 1225 -51.05 -41.67 14.72
N ILE A 1226 -50.39 -42.09 13.63
CA ILE A 1226 -51.06 -42.77 12.52
C ILE A 1226 -51.66 -44.10 13.00
N ARG A 1227 -50.95 -44.85 13.85
CA ARG A 1227 -51.50 -46.04 14.53
C ARG A 1227 -52.79 -45.71 15.30
N SER A 1228 -52.79 -44.61 16.06
CA SER A 1228 -53.98 -44.15 16.78
C SER A 1228 -55.13 -43.71 15.86
N GLU A 1229 -54.84 -43.08 14.72
CA GLU A 1229 -55.86 -42.73 13.71
C GLU A 1229 -56.48 -43.99 13.11
N LEU A 1230 -55.66 -44.98 12.74
CA LEU A 1230 -56.09 -46.25 12.16
C LEU A 1230 -56.88 -47.11 13.15
N LEU A 1231 -56.53 -47.08 14.44
CA LEU A 1231 -57.33 -47.74 15.50
C LEU A 1231 -58.69 -47.07 15.66
N ALA A 1232 -58.76 -45.74 15.55
CA ALA A 1232 -60.01 -44.99 15.62
C ALA A 1232 -60.92 -45.21 14.40
N SER A 1233 -60.35 -45.39 13.20
CA SER A 1233 -61.14 -45.74 12.01
C SER A 1233 -61.67 -47.19 12.08
N LYS A 1234 -60.86 -48.18 12.48
CA LYS A 1234 -61.32 -49.58 12.64
C LYS A 1234 -62.41 -49.76 13.71
N SER A 1235 -62.45 -48.92 14.74
CA SER A 1235 -63.47 -48.98 15.81
C SER A 1235 -64.78 -48.22 15.47
N SER A 1236 -64.81 -47.47 14.37
CA SER A 1236 -66.01 -46.74 13.89
C SER A 1236 -66.76 -47.44 12.75
N GLY A 1237 -66.34 -48.64 12.34
CA GLY A 1237 -67.07 -49.48 11.37
C GLY A 1237 -67.12 -48.94 9.93
N GLN A 1238 -66.16 -48.10 9.55
CA GLN A 1238 -65.91 -47.67 8.16
C GLN A 1238 -64.66 -48.34 7.60
#